data_AF-A0A955VD77-F1
#
_entry.id   AF-A0A955VD77-F1
#
_cell.length_a   1.000
_cell.length_b   1.000
_cell.length_c   1.000
_cell.angle_alpha   90.00
_cell.angle_beta   90.00
_cell.angle_gamma   90.00
#
_symmetry.space_group_name_H-M   'P 1'
#
loop_
_entity.id
_entity.type
_entity.pdbx_description
1 polymer ?
#
loop_
_entity_poly.entity_id
_entity_poly.type
_entity_poly.pdbx_seq_one_letter_code
_entity_poly.pdbx_strand_id
1 'polypeptide(L)'
;MLLPKRVLLATLMLVTGGGTASAGLTVPPPTWLPPAATAPRLWFDGGDVAVITALRARVSDPAVAGYYASFKGYVDGLLTTLLSGNTSDDTRSKVAKAAALLHVLGKTPPTGSHGYTSYAQVAFAALGAVRSRQPVNTVEKYFNPPGDAIDVLTDSSRLQSLAEAYDLLASTARTPETDAKVRGIIAQWANAVRQDWNLTGAYFVPGHRDNWGIKAGAALVTTAIALSGHGDADAWLDDGMTYLDESLDAVTSETGWFLESPWYLNYSLANLVPTAWHVKNALGLDWFGPLEPLVDAAFAVRQPDGRAPPFEEGLPNVFPWDVLAAAYPARAATMKWAWAQSPQTVANFDNEQIHTVTRFLVADTTTLPSAPTAPPTSFLGGDTRAAFLRTGWGADAFAISTMTARDTSATAAWSSRHNIQNPLDLILHARSTLLVPTSGGGPLVTRSEDRDEYLSPTSKNLPLIEGTAPFVVDASAVTFGARLDSRDAGARPQHLADLVLTEVSGYPNGGRARRVVALVDNQYAAVFDHLTVSSNQNRSLELSWRGRGQRTQVAASNQRAANRWSYGQARVQIDTTATGNLSTESNASLYADAWGQEESVSGVIVGRSGRALTLVSALQAYPSSASAMSVTTSSTSAAAAMTVSAVGGPDILVSAPGTGPASAAGVTLDGKAAIVRKTGPAAAVVDAVSLSVDGATWLVASPAATLAWTVSGDGFVVTVSPDSGASFSLDLGHTGLDLSEVYAGSVDGVPLGASQLSVDADGFHLKNVAPGTIVVGPAPCRQGSGEDPDGDRICGSADVCPTVADPGQQDSDHDGIGDACECLDAADRCDDGTPCTTDSCVSTSGECKHVPVAVATACDDQSACTSGDHCEAGACVGAPITCNDQNPCTIDGCEPATGCTATPNAGESCDDHDVCTVSDRCDGTGRCVGEVIDCDDDNPCTEDHCGSNGVCTHAAAEAGLACDDGDA
;
A
#
# COMPACT_ATOMS: atom_id res chain seq x y z
N MET A 1 -42.25 5.26 -25.36
CA MET A 1 -40.87 5.79 -25.37
C MET A 1 -40.52 6.16 -23.96
N LEU A 2 -39.82 5.29 -23.24
CA LEU A 2 -39.36 5.48 -21.87
C LEU A 2 -37.83 5.47 -21.93
N LEU A 3 -37.19 6.54 -21.45
CA LEU A 3 -35.73 6.63 -21.37
C LEU A 3 -35.18 5.50 -20.47
N PRO A 4 -33.96 4.99 -20.75
CA PRO A 4 -33.34 3.96 -19.93
C PRO A 4 -33.00 4.50 -18.53
N LYS A 5 -33.27 3.67 -17.50
CA LYS A 5 -32.98 3.93 -16.07
C LYS A 5 -31.54 4.39 -15.77
N ARG A 6 -30.60 4.21 -16.72
CA ARG A 6 -29.18 4.55 -16.59
C ARG A 6 -28.88 6.06 -16.40
N VAL A 7 -29.80 6.97 -16.74
CA VAL A 7 -29.58 8.44 -16.56
C VAL A 7 -30.12 8.97 -15.23
N LEU A 8 -31.07 8.26 -14.59
CA LEU A 8 -31.73 8.77 -13.40
C LEU A 8 -30.89 8.61 -12.11
N LEU A 9 -30.05 7.57 -12.01
CA LEU A 9 -29.20 7.37 -10.83
C LEU A 9 -28.08 8.41 -10.71
N ALA A 10 -27.49 8.85 -11.83
CA ALA A 10 -26.43 9.86 -11.82
C ALA A 10 -26.91 11.27 -11.45
N THR A 11 -28.22 11.55 -11.57
CA THR A 11 -28.75 12.91 -11.37
C THR A 11 -29.41 13.11 -10.00
N LEU A 12 -29.69 12.05 -9.24
CA LEU A 12 -30.35 12.15 -7.92
C LEU A 12 -29.38 12.32 -6.73
N MET A 13 -28.07 12.33 -6.96
CA MET A 13 -27.06 12.57 -5.91
C MET A 13 -26.88 14.06 -5.52
N LEU A 14 -27.59 15.00 -6.15
CA LEU A 14 -27.37 16.44 -5.95
C LEU A 14 -28.42 17.20 -5.13
N VAL A 15 -29.47 16.55 -4.61
CA VAL A 15 -30.53 17.29 -3.87
C VAL A 15 -31.09 16.51 -2.69
N THR A 16 -30.30 16.32 -1.63
CA THR A 16 -30.80 16.34 -0.24
C THR A 16 -29.65 16.75 0.69
N GLY A 17 -29.68 17.97 1.21
CA GLY A 17 -28.78 18.40 2.28
C GLY A 17 -29.13 17.72 3.59
N GLY A 18 -28.17 16.98 4.16
CA GLY A 18 -28.26 16.39 5.50
C GLY A 18 -27.30 15.21 5.69
N GLY A 19 -26.09 15.48 6.20
CA GLY A 19 -25.10 14.48 6.61
C GLY A 19 -24.24 13.93 5.47
N THR A 20 -22.94 14.21 5.48
CA THR A 20 -21.97 13.59 4.58
C THR A 20 -21.79 12.12 4.99
N ALA A 21 -22.59 11.21 4.43
CA ALA A 21 -22.21 9.80 4.39
C ALA A 21 -20.96 9.69 3.48
N SER A 22 -19.88 9.10 3.97
CA SER A 22 -18.76 8.74 3.08
C SER A 22 -19.29 7.73 2.06
N ALA A 23 -19.02 7.95 0.78
CA ALA A 23 -19.38 7.01 -0.28
C ALA A 23 -18.35 5.88 -0.25
N GLY A 24 -18.81 4.62 -0.25
CA GLY A 24 -17.91 3.49 -0.39
C GLY A 24 -17.43 3.35 -1.84
N LEU A 25 -16.64 2.31 -2.09
CA LEU A 25 -16.11 2.01 -3.41
C LEU A 25 -17.19 1.46 -4.34
N THR A 26 -17.04 1.72 -5.64
CA THR A 26 -17.86 1.14 -6.72
C THR A 26 -16.95 0.76 -7.89
N VAL A 27 -17.41 -0.13 -8.77
CA VAL A 27 -16.66 -0.54 -9.97
C VAL A 27 -17.43 -0.20 -11.25
N PRO A 28 -16.75 0.10 -12.37
CA PRO A 28 -17.44 0.48 -13.60
C PRO A 28 -18.26 -0.70 -14.15
N PRO A 29 -19.58 -0.53 -14.38
CA PRO A 29 -20.44 -1.62 -14.81
C PRO A 29 -20.19 -1.98 -16.29
N PRO A 30 -20.09 -3.29 -16.62
CA PRO A 30 -20.16 -3.73 -18.00
C PRO A 30 -21.45 -3.29 -18.68
N THR A 31 -21.34 -2.69 -19.87
CA THR A 31 -22.51 -2.21 -20.62
C THR A 31 -23.00 -3.15 -21.70
N TRP A 32 -22.26 -4.23 -21.96
CA TRP A 32 -22.50 -5.22 -23.00
C TRP A 32 -21.92 -6.58 -22.59
N LEU A 33 -22.45 -7.65 -23.19
CA LEU A 33 -21.88 -8.99 -23.13
C LEU A 33 -21.39 -9.42 -24.52
N PRO A 34 -20.25 -10.14 -24.62
CA PRO A 34 -19.73 -10.60 -25.89
C PRO A 34 -20.57 -11.73 -26.50
N PRO A 35 -20.40 -12.06 -27.78
CA PRO A 35 -20.97 -13.28 -28.35
C PRO A 35 -20.54 -14.53 -27.59
N ALA A 36 -21.23 -15.65 -27.78
CA ALA A 36 -20.86 -16.93 -27.16
C ALA A 36 -19.39 -17.30 -27.47
N ALA A 37 -18.64 -17.65 -26.44
CA ALA A 37 -17.22 -17.95 -26.56
C ALA A 37 -16.96 -19.18 -27.44
N THR A 38 -16.04 -19.06 -28.40
CA THR A 38 -15.49 -20.18 -29.18
C THR A 38 -14.10 -20.60 -28.69
N ALA A 39 -13.47 -19.78 -27.84
CA ALA A 39 -12.20 -20.04 -27.18
C ALA A 39 -12.22 -19.42 -25.77
N PRO A 40 -11.37 -19.88 -24.83
CA PRO A 40 -11.26 -19.29 -23.50
C PRO A 40 -10.99 -17.78 -23.58
N ARG A 41 -11.54 -17.00 -22.64
CA ARG A 41 -11.36 -15.54 -22.61
C ARG A 41 -11.33 -14.92 -21.22
N LEU A 42 -11.77 -15.65 -20.19
CA LEU A 42 -11.82 -15.10 -18.83
C LEU A 42 -10.40 -14.80 -18.29
N TRP A 43 -9.46 -15.72 -18.49
CA TRP A 43 -8.11 -15.59 -17.94
C TRP A 43 -7.06 -15.13 -18.95
N PHE A 44 -7.28 -15.39 -20.23
CA PHE A 44 -6.36 -15.13 -21.34
C PHE A 44 -7.11 -15.26 -22.66
N ASP A 45 -6.58 -14.69 -23.74
CA ASP A 45 -7.10 -14.92 -25.09
C ASP A 45 -6.72 -16.32 -25.57
N GLY A 46 -7.66 -17.27 -25.50
CA GLY A 46 -7.47 -18.63 -25.93
C GLY A 46 -7.57 -18.84 -27.45
N GLY A 47 -7.93 -17.80 -28.20
CA GLY A 47 -7.85 -17.79 -29.66
C GLY A 47 -6.44 -17.51 -30.18
N ASP A 48 -5.58 -16.92 -29.35
CA ASP A 48 -4.20 -16.62 -29.68
C ASP A 48 -3.26 -17.80 -29.37
N VAL A 49 -2.67 -18.37 -30.44
CA VAL A 49 -1.71 -19.49 -30.35
C VAL A 49 -0.44 -19.11 -29.58
N ALA A 50 0.02 -17.86 -29.67
CA ALA A 50 1.20 -17.38 -28.94
C ALA A 50 0.94 -17.38 -27.43
N VAL A 51 -0.24 -16.90 -27.02
CA VAL A 51 -0.68 -16.90 -25.61
C VAL A 51 -0.76 -18.33 -25.06
N ILE A 52 -1.39 -19.25 -25.78
CA ILE A 52 -1.48 -20.67 -25.37
C ILE A 52 -0.09 -21.31 -25.30
N THR A 53 0.80 -20.99 -26.23
CA THR A 53 2.17 -21.51 -26.26
C THR A 53 2.97 -21.01 -25.04
N ALA A 54 2.89 -19.72 -24.74
CA ALA A 54 3.53 -19.13 -23.56
C ALA A 54 2.97 -19.74 -22.26
N LEU A 55 1.65 -19.92 -22.16
CA LEU A 55 1.02 -20.55 -21.00
C LEU A 55 1.46 -22.00 -20.80
N ARG A 56 1.68 -22.76 -21.89
CA ARG A 56 2.22 -24.12 -21.82
C ARG A 56 3.69 -24.15 -21.37
N ALA A 57 4.50 -23.18 -21.80
CA ALA A 57 5.89 -23.05 -21.37
C ALA A 57 6.01 -22.66 -19.89
N ARG A 58 5.02 -21.92 -19.36
CA ARG A 58 4.97 -21.47 -17.97
C ARG A 58 4.97 -22.60 -16.93
N VAL A 59 4.62 -23.84 -17.31
CA VAL A 59 4.71 -25.01 -16.42
C VAL A 59 6.12 -25.31 -15.91
N SER A 60 7.15 -24.87 -16.64
CA SER A 60 8.55 -25.02 -16.24
C SER A 60 9.15 -23.78 -15.56
N ASP A 61 8.39 -22.70 -15.41
CA ASP A 61 8.85 -21.51 -14.70
C ASP A 61 8.99 -21.83 -13.18
N PRO A 62 10.21 -21.73 -12.60
CA PRO A 62 10.43 -22.04 -11.20
C PRO A 62 9.55 -21.25 -10.22
N ALA A 63 9.14 -20.03 -10.59
CA ALA A 63 8.32 -19.16 -9.73
C ALA A 63 6.88 -19.66 -9.57
N VAL A 64 6.37 -20.46 -10.51
CA VAL A 64 4.98 -20.96 -10.49
C VAL A 64 4.86 -22.49 -10.64
N ALA A 65 5.98 -23.20 -10.79
CA ALA A 65 6.03 -24.66 -10.88
C ALA A 65 5.39 -25.34 -9.64
N GLY A 66 5.53 -24.73 -8.46
CA GLY A 66 4.88 -25.21 -7.22
C GLY A 66 3.36 -25.17 -7.30
N TYR A 67 2.79 -24.11 -7.88
CA TYR A 67 1.34 -23.99 -8.09
C TYR A 67 0.84 -25.01 -9.11
N TYR A 68 1.57 -25.20 -10.21
CA TYR A 68 1.28 -26.23 -11.21
C TYR A 68 1.26 -27.64 -10.59
N ALA A 69 2.31 -28.00 -9.84
CA ALA A 69 2.41 -29.29 -9.18
C ALA A 69 1.26 -29.52 -8.20
N SER A 70 0.87 -28.48 -7.45
CA SER A 70 -0.22 -28.53 -6.46
C SER A 70 -1.56 -28.89 -7.10
N PHE A 71 -2.05 -28.13 -8.08
CA PHE A 71 -3.38 -28.43 -8.66
C PHE A 71 -3.36 -29.69 -9.53
N LYS A 72 -2.23 -30.03 -10.16
CA LYS A 72 -2.10 -31.30 -10.88
C LYS A 72 -2.21 -32.49 -9.93
N GLY A 73 -1.45 -32.47 -8.83
CA GLY A 73 -1.49 -33.51 -7.81
C GLY A 73 -2.88 -33.65 -7.18
N TYR A 74 -3.56 -32.53 -6.95
CA TYR A 74 -4.95 -32.51 -6.46
C TYR A 74 -5.91 -33.25 -7.41
N VAL A 75 -5.88 -32.94 -8.71
CA VAL A 75 -6.74 -33.61 -9.70
C VAL A 75 -6.40 -35.09 -9.80
N ASP A 76 -5.12 -35.43 -9.93
CA ASP A 76 -4.66 -36.81 -10.11
C ASP A 76 -5.03 -37.71 -8.93
N GLY A 77 -4.93 -37.19 -7.70
CA GLY A 77 -5.30 -37.91 -6.48
C GLY A 77 -6.79 -38.20 -6.34
N LEU A 78 -7.65 -37.51 -7.09
CA LEU A 78 -9.11 -37.61 -6.99
C LEU A 78 -9.77 -38.34 -8.17
N LEU A 79 -9.01 -38.77 -9.17
CA LEU A 79 -9.56 -39.42 -10.37
C LEU A 79 -10.37 -40.68 -10.05
N THR A 80 -10.02 -41.39 -8.98
CA THR A 80 -10.66 -42.65 -8.56
C THR A 80 -11.96 -42.44 -7.79
N THR A 81 -12.11 -41.29 -7.15
CA THR A 81 -13.26 -40.96 -6.29
C THR A 81 -14.17 -39.91 -6.89
N LEU A 82 -13.79 -39.24 -7.98
CA LEU A 82 -14.49 -38.08 -8.55
C LEU A 82 -16.01 -38.26 -8.70
N LEU A 83 -16.43 -39.41 -9.22
CA LEU A 83 -17.85 -39.75 -9.45
C LEU A 83 -18.50 -40.50 -8.29
N SER A 84 -17.80 -40.70 -7.18
CA SER A 84 -18.38 -41.32 -5.99
C SER A 84 -19.48 -40.43 -5.40
N GLY A 85 -20.52 -41.04 -4.82
CA GLY A 85 -21.60 -40.32 -4.15
C GLY A 85 -21.14 -39.51 -2.92
N ASN A 86 -19.96 -39.81 -2.38
CA ASN A 86 -19.38 -39.14 -1.21
C ASN A 86 -18.55 -37.90 -1.57
N THR A 87 -18.25 -37.69 -2.85
CA THR A 87 -17.48 -36.51 -3.29
C THR A 87 -18.35 -35.26 -3.19
N SER A 88 -17.83 -34.22 -2.53
CA SER A 88 -18.55 -32.95 -2.37
C SER A 88 -18.59 -32.16 -3.66
N ASP A 89 -19.59 -31.29 -3.82
CA ASP A 89 -19.65 -30.38 -4.98
C ASP A 89 -18.50 -29.36 -4.97
N ASP A 90 -17.97 -29.03 -3.79
CA ASP A 90 -16.75 -28.23 -3.62
C ASP A 90 -15.53 -28.90 -4.27
N THR A 91 -15.36 -30.21 -4.03
CA THR A 91 -14.29 -30.99 -4.67
C THR A 91 -14.49 -31.03 -6.17
N ARG A 92 -15.73 -31.26 -6.63
CA ARG A 92 -16.04 -31.33 -8.06
C ARG A 92 -15.81 -30.00 -8.79
N SER A 93 -16.19 -28.86 -8.21
CA SER A 93 -15.95 -27.55 -8.82
C SER A 93 -14.45 -27.23 -8.93
N LYS A 94 -13.67 -27.55 -7.89
CA LYS A 94 -12.19 -27.42 -7.89
C LYS A 94 -11.54 -28.33 -8.93
N VAL A 95 -11.95 -29.60 -9.01
CA VAL A 95 -11.47 -30.53 -10.06
C VAL A 95 -11.86 -30.05 -11.45
N ALA A 96 -13.09 -29.55 -11.66
CA ALA A 96 -13.52 -29.04 -12.95
C ALA A 96 -12.60 -27.93 -13.47
N LYS A 97 -12.34 -26.90 -12.65
CA LYS A 97 -11.46 -25.77 -12.99
C LYS A 97 -10.02 -26.22 -13.26
N ALA A 98 -9.43 -27.01 -12.36
CA ALA A 98 -8.04 -27.45 -12.50
C ALA A 98 -7.84 -28.44 -13.67
N ALA A 99 -8.77 -29.38 -13.89
CA ALA A 99 -8.70 -30.30 -15.02
C ALA A 99 -8.90 -29.58 -16.35
N ALA A 100 -9.78 -28.57 -16.42
CA ALA A 100 -9.93 -27.74 -17.60
C ALA A 100 -8.63 -27.01 -17.96
N LEU A 101 -7.94 -26.41 -16.97
CA LEU A 101 -6.63 -25.80 -17.21
C LEU A 101 -5.57 -26.84 -17.63
N LEU A 102 -5.51 -28.01 -16.99
CA LEU A 102 -4.58 -29.08 -17.38
C LEU A 102 -4.80 -29.53 -18.83
N HIS A 103 -6.04 -29.49 -19.32
CA HIS A 103 -6.34 -29.73 -20.73
C HIS A 103 -5.75 -28.65 -21.64
N VAL A 104 -5.96 -27.36 -21.32
CA VAL A 104 -5.35 -26.23 -22.06
C VAL A 104 -3.82 -26.35 -22.11
N LEU A 105 -3.21 -26.75 -20.99
CA LEU A 105 -1.78 -27.00 -20.84
C LEU A 105 -1.26 -28.23 -21.60
N GLY A 106 -2.13 -28.95 -22.32
CA GLY A 106 -1.76 -30.13 -23.12
C GLY A 106 -1.30 -31.31 -22.29
N LYS A 107 -1.76 -31.42 -21.03
CA LYS A 107 -1.38 -32.51 -20.13
C LYS A 107 -2.35 -33.69 -20.26
N THR A 108 -1.89 -34.86 -19.86
CA THR A 108 -2.67 -36.10 -19.84
C THR A 108 -2.76 -36.68 -18.42
N PRO A 109 -3.89 -37.29 -18.04
CA PRO A 109 -4.01 -38.01 -16.77
C PRO A 109 -3.00 -39.17 -16.67
N PRO A 110 -2.67 -39.63 -15.45
CA PRO A 110 -1.85 -40.83 -15.24
C PRO A 110 -2.42 -42.08 -15.95
N THR A 111 -1.55 -43.02 -16.31
CA THR A 111 -1.98 -44.29 -16.92
C THR A 111 -2.87 -45.08 -15.96
N GLY A 112 -4.01 -45.60 -16.42
CA GLY A 112 -4.94 -46.36 -15.58
C GLY A 112 -5.97 -45.52 -14.81
N SER A 113 -6.17 -44.24 -15.18
CA SER A 113 -7.09 -43.26 -14.56
C SER A 113 -8.59 -43.57 -14.74
N HIS A 114 -9.04 -44.80 -14.44
CA HIS A 114 -10.46 -45.19 -14.40
C HIS A 114 -11.30 -44.82 -15.63
N GLY A 115 -10.70 -44.91 -16.82
CA GLY A 115 -11.39 -44.67 -18.08
C GLY A 115 -11.29 -43.23 -18.60
N TYR A 116 -10.64 -42.31 -17.88
CA TYR A 116 -10.33 -40.98 -18.41
C TYR A 116 -9.08 -41.02 -19.30
N THR A 117 -9.23 -40.58 -20.54
CA THR A 117 -8.15 -40.48 -21.55
C THR A 117 -7.62 -39.06 -21.71
N SER A 118 -8.32 -38.05 -21.17
CA SER A 118 -7.90 -36.65 -21.19
C SER A 118 -8.43 -35.90 -19.98
N TYR A 119 -7.77 -34.80 -19.58
CA TYR A 119 -8.30 -33.94 -18.52
C TYR A 119 -9.58 -33.19 -18.94
N ALA A 120 -9.86 -33.01 -20.23
CA ALA A 120 -11.16 -32.52 -20.68
C ALA A 120 -12.30 -33.46 -20.28
N GLN A 121 -12.11 -34.78 -20.41
CA GLN A 121 -13.10 -35.76 -19.95
C GLN A 121 -13.29 -35.71 -18.44
N VAL A 122 -12.20 -35.53 -17.67
CA VAL A 122 -12.26 -35.34 -16.21
C VAL A 122 -13.06 -34.09 -15.86
N ALA A 123 -12.80 -32.97 -16.54
CA ALA A 123 -13.47 -31.70 -16.30
C ALA A 123 -14.97 -31.77 -16.62
N PHE A 124 -15.36 -32.32 -17.79
CA PHE A 124 -16.78 -32.52 -18.12
C PHE A 124 -17.48 -33.51 -17.18
N ALA A 125 -16.78 -34.55 -16.72
CA ALA A 125 -17.34 -35.48 -15.73
C ALA A 125 -17.61 -34.78 -14.39
N ALA A 126 -16.68 -33.92 -13.93
CA ALA A 126 -16.87 -33.12 -12.72
C ALA A 126 -18.02 -32.12 -12.86
N LEU A 127 -18.05 -31.36 -13.97
CA LEU A 127 -19.12 -30.41 -14.31
C LEU A 127 -20.49 -31.08 -14.38
N GLY A 128 -20.57 -32.28 -14.99
CA GLY A 128 -21.82 -33.01 -15.15
C GLY A 128 -22.30 -33.75 -13.90
N ALA A 129 -21.51 -33.76 -12.82
CA ALA A 129 -21.76 -34.51 -11.59
C ALA A 129 -22.01 -33.62 -10.36
N VAL A 130 -21.89 -32.29 -10.47
CA VAL A 130 -22.36 -31.40 -9.40
C VAL A 130 -23.88 -31.50 -9.27
N ARG A 131 -24.37 -31.47 -8.04
CA ARG A 131 -25.81 -31.57 -7.73
C ARG A 131 -26.52 -30.25 -8.07
N SER A 132 -27.83 -30.31 -8.31
CA SER A 132 -28.66 -29.12 -8.46
C SER A 132 -28.70 -28.28 -7.17
N ARG A 133 -29.00 -26.99 -7.30
CA ARG A 133 -29.21 -26.07 -6.17
C ARG A 133 -30.54 -25.34 -6.25
N GLN A 134 -31.33 -25.32 -5.19
CA GLN A 134 -32.59 -24.60 -5.16
C GLN A 134 -32.45 -23.30 -4.36
N PRO A 135 -33.08 -22.20 -4.80
CA PRO A 135 -33.15 -21.02 -3.96
C PRO A 135 -33.99 -21.32 -2.71
N VAL A 136 -33.62 -20.72 -1.59
CA VAL A 136 -34.43 -20.75 -0.38
C VAL A 136 -35.73 -20.03 -0.66
N ASN A 137 -35.70 -18.86 -1.32
CA ASN A 137 -36.79 -17.99 -1.82
C ASN A 137 -38.14 -17.85 -1.02
N THR A 138 -38.32 -18.52 0.12
CA THR A 138 -39.41 -18.38 1.10
C THR A 138 -38.87 -18.37 2.53
N VAL A 139 -39.57 -17.68 3.45
CA VAL A 139 -39.21 -17.63 4.89
C VAL A 139 -39.24 -19.02 5.54
N GLU A 140 -40.16 -19.89 5.12
CA GLU A 140 -40.27 -21.26 5.62
C GLU A 140 -39.02 -22.08 5.33
N LYS A 141 -38.53 -22.03 4.09
CA LYS A 141 -37.31 -22.72 3.69
C LYS A 141 -36.08 -22.11 4.36
N TYR A 142 -36.11 -20.86 4.79
CA TYR A 142 -34.96 -20.28 5.51
C TYR A 142 -34.75 -20.93 6.89
N PHE A 143 -35.85 -21.22 7.62
CA PHE A 143 -35.77 -21.91 8.91
C PHE A 143 -35.61 -23.43 8.79
N ASN A 144 -35.97 -23.99 7.63
CA ASN A 144 -35.78 -25.41 7.33
C ASN A 144 -35.24 -25.58 5.90
N PRO A 145 -33.95 -25.27 5.67
CA PRO A 145 -33.38 -25.29 4.33
C PRO A 145 -33.41 -26.71 3.77
N PRO A 146 -33.93 -26.92 2.55
CA PRO A 146 -33.82 -28.21 1.90
C PRO A 146 -32.34 -28.58 1.73
N GLY A 147 -32.03 -29.89 1.67
CA GLY A 147 -30.64 -30.36 1.60
C GLY A 147 -29.89 -29.94 0.32
N ASP A 148 -30.60 -29.42 -0.67
CA ASP A 148 -30.08 -28.84 -1.91
C ASP A 148 -30.26 -27.31 -1.98
N ALA A 149 -30.57 -26.65 -0.86
CA ALA A 149 -30.60 -25.19 -0.79
C ALA A 149 -29.24 -24.60 -1.20
N ILE A 150 -29.29 -23.49 -1.94
CA ILE A 150 -28.10 -22.70 -2.24
C ILE A 150 -27.53 -22.10 -0.95
N ASP A 151 -26.24 -22.28 -0.73
CA ASP A 151 -25.48 -21.50 0.26
C ASP A 151 -24.77 -20.38 -0.48
N VAL A 152 -25.36 -19.18 -0.48
CA VAL A 152 -24.86 -18.03 -1.26
C VAL A 152 -23.38 -17.76 -1.01
N LEU A 153 -22.89 -17.97 0.21
CA LEU A 153 -21.50 -17.75 0.57
C LEU A 153 -20.57 -18.71 -0.19
N THR A 154 -20.77 -20.02 0.01
CA THR A 154 -19.84 -21.05 -0.50
C THR A 154 -20.15 -21.47 -1.94
N ASP A 155 -21.43 -21.51 -2.33
CA ASP A 155 -21.83 -21.89 -3.69
C ASP A 155 -21.53 -20.80 -4.72
N SER A 156 -21.35 -19.53 -4.35
CA SER A 156 -20.88 -18.49 -5.29
C SER A 156 -19.47 -18.78 -5.81
N SER A 157 -18.55 -19.16 -4.93
CA SER A 157 -17.18 -19.58 -5.30
C SER A 157 -17.16 -20.85 -6.13
N ARG A 158 -18.05 -21.79 -5.85
CA ARG A 158 -18.22 -23.01 -6.65
C ARG A 158 -18.78 -22.68 -8.02
N LEU A 159 -19.83 -21.87 -8.10
CA LEU A 159 -20.42 -21.40 -9.36
C LEU A 159 -19.37 -20.71 -10.24
N GLN A 160 -18.57 -19.80 -9.66
CA GLN A 160 -17.49 -19.13 -10.38
C GLN A 160 -16.47 -20.13 -10.92
N SER A 161 -16.06 -21.12 -10.12
CA SER A 161 -15.15 -22.19 -10.59
C SER A 161 -15.75 -23.04 -11.72
N LEU A 162 -17.07 -23.30 -11.69
CA LEU A 162 -17.77 -24.03 -12.77
C LEU A 162 -17.84 -23.19 -14.05
N ALA A 163 -18.13 -21.89 -13.94
CA ALA A 163 -18.14 -20.96 -15.08
C ALA A 163 -16.74 -20.83 -15.71
N GLU A 164 -15.69 -20.70 -14.89
CA GLU A 164 -14.31 -20.68 -15.36
C GLU A 164 -13.90 -21.99 -16.03
N ALA A 165 -14.28 -23.14 -15.46
CA ALA A 165 -14.00 -24.44 -16.07
C ALA A 165 -14.67 -24.59 -17.44
N TYR A 166 -15.92 -24.11 -17.57
CA TYR A 166 -16.65 -24.12 -18.84
C TYR A 166 -15.98 -23.22 -19.89
N ASP A 167 -15.55 -22.01 -19.52
CA ASP A 167 -14.82 -21.10 -20.42
C ASP A 167 -13.47 -21.69 -20.87
N LEU A 168 -12.68 -22.27 -19.96
CA LEU A 168 -11.42 -22.94 -20.27
C LEU A 168 -11.58 -24.11 -21.27
N LEU A 169 -12.78 -24.68 -21.37
CA LEU A 169 -13.13 -25.75 -22.31
C LEU A 169 -13.82 -25.23 -23.57
N ALA A 170 -13.93 -23.91 -23.79
CA ALA A 170 -14.70 -23.34 -24.89
C ALA A 170 -14.29 -23.89 -26.26
N SER A 171 -12.99 -24.05 -26.53
CA SER A 171 -12.43 -24.62 -27.76
C SER A 171 -12.47 -26.16 -27.83
N THR A 172 -12.93 -26.83 -26.77
CA THR A 172 -12.95 -28.29 -26.70
C THR A 172 -14.20 -28.86 -27.33
N ALA A 173 -14.02 -29.76 -28.31
CA ALA A 173 -15.11 -30.47 -28.95
C ALA A 173 -15.93 -31.30 -27.95
N ARG A 174 -17.26 -31.18 -28.01
CA ARG A 174 -18.22 -31.85 -27.13
C ARG A 174 -19.55 -32.03 -27.84
N THR A 175 -20.38 -32.97 -27.38
CA THR A 175 -21.70 -33.18 -28.00
C THR A 175 -22.67 -32.07 -27.59
N PRO A 176 -23.68 -31.75 -28.43
CA PRO A 176 -24.72 -30.78 -28.07
C PRO A 176 -25.42 -31.10 -26.74
N GLU A 177 -25.61 -32.38 -26.43
CA GLU A 177 -26.25 -32.82 -25.18
C GLU A 177 -25.35 -32.56 -23.97
N THR A 178 -24.04 -32.77 -24.12
CA THR A 178 -23.06 -32.50 -23.06
C THR A 178 -22.99 -30.99 -22.79
N ASP A 179 -22.92 -30.19 -23.85
CA ASP A 179 -22.91 -28.73 -23.76
C ASP A 179 -24.19 -28.20 -23.10
N ALA A 180 -25.36 -28.63 -23.58
CA ALA A 180 -26.65 -28.22 -23.03
C ALA A 180 -26.80 -28.63 -21.56
N LYS A 181 -26.34 -29.83 -21.17
CA LYS A 181 -26.37 -30.28 -19.78
C LYS A 181 -25.50 -29.39 -18.88
N VAL A 182 -24.25 -29.13 -19.26
CA VAL A 182 -23.32 -28.33 -18.46
C VAL A 182 -23.80 -26.88 -18.34
N ARG A 183 -24.19 -26.26 -19.46
CA ARG A 183 -24.76 -24.90 -19.45
C ARG A 183 -26.03 -24.83 -18.59
N GLY A 184 -26.90 -25.84 -18.69
CA GLY A 184 -28.11 -25.92 -17.89
C GLY A 184 -27.82 -26.00 -16.38
N ILE A 185 -26.81 -26.76 -15.97
CA ILE A 185 -26.39 -26.83 -14.56
C ILE A 185 -25.87 -25.48 -14.06
N ILE A 186 -24.94 -24.86 -14.80
CA ILE A 186 -24.36 -23.56 -14.41
C ILE A 186 -25.44 -22.47 -14.34
N ALA A 187 -26.32 -22.42 -15.35
CA ALA A 187 -27.45 -21.49 -15.38
C ALA A 187 -28.42 -21.71 -14.21
N GLN A 188 -28.66 -22.97 -13.83
CA GLN A 188 -29.52 -23.32 -12.72
C GLN A 188 -28.96 -22.86 -11.37
N TRP A 189 -27.65 -22.96 -11.17
CA TRP A 189 -26.95 -22.43 -10.00
C TRP A 189 -26.97 -20.89 -9.96
N ALA A 190 -26.68 -20.23 -11.09
CA ALA A 190 -26.74 -18.76 -11.18
C ALA A 190 -28.14 -18.21 -10.90
N ASN A 191 -29.16 -18.87 -11.43
CA ASN A 191 -30.55 -18.53 -11.15
C ASN A 191 -30.93 -18.79 -9.69
N ALA A 192 -30.40 -19.83 -9.04
CA ALA A 192 -30.62 -20.08 -7.62
C ALA A 192 -30.00 -18.96 -6.75
N VAL A 193 -28.75 -18.56 -7.00
CA VAL A 193 -28.09 -17.44 -6.30
C VAL A 193 -28.91 -16.15 -6.43
N ARG A 194 -29.31 -15.79 -7.66
CA ARG A 194 -30.10 -14.59 -7.97
C ARG A 194 -31.47 -14.58 -7.28
N GLN A 195 -32.16 -15.73 -7.28
CA GLN A 195 -33.50 -15.85 -6.69
C GLN A 195 -33.48 -15.88 -5.16
N ASP A 196 -32.40 -16.40 -4.56
CA ASP A 196 -32.23 -16.40 -3.13
C ASP A 196 -32.03 -14.99 -2.57
N TRP A 197 -31.26 -14.17 -3.28
CA TRP A 197 -31.06 -12.77 -2.94
C TRP A 197 -32.38 -11.99 -2.81
N ASN A 198 -33.34 -12.24 -3.71
CA ASN A 198 -34.61 -11.51 -3.82
C ASN A 198 -35.64 -11.83 -2.71
N LEU A 199 -35.34 -12.74 -1.79
CA LEU A 199 -36.16 -13.03 -0.62
C LEU A 199 -36.17 -11.95 0.46
N THR A 200 -35.15 -11.09 0.43
CA THR A 200 -34.84 -10.12 1.47
C THR A 200 -35.68 -8.84 1.38
N GLY A 201 -36.70 -8.81 0.52
CA GLY A 201 -37.51 -7.60 0.28
C GLY A 201 -38.53 -7.21 1.35
N ALA A 202 -38.77 -8.01 2.41
CA ALA A 202 -39.87 -7.72 3.34
C ALA A 202 -39.69 -8.06 4.84
N TYR A 203 -38.76 -8.94 5.23
CA TYR A 203 -38.64 -9.38 6.63
C TYR A 203 -37.21 -9.45 7.19
N PHE A 204 -36.20 -9.38 6.33
CA PHE A 204 -34.77 -9.46 6.65
C PHE A 204 -34.07 -8.46 5.72
N VAL A 205 -33.02 -7.76 6.18
CA VAL A 205 -32.39 -6.60 5.51
C VAL A 205 -32.35 -6.73 3.97
N PRO A 206 -32.80 -5.73 3.18
CA PRO A 206 -32.75 -5.80 1.72
C PRO A 206 -31.32 -5.98 1.20
N GLY A 207 -31.03 -7.12 0.56
CA GLY A 207 -29.73 -7.47 -0.03
C GLY A 207 -28.65 -7.76 1.01
N HIS A 208 -27.86 -8.82 0.83
CA HIS A 208 -26.69 -9.07 1.66
C HIS A 208 -25.58 -8.04 1.35
N ARG A 209 -25.75 -6.80 1.82
CA ARG A 209 -24.81 -5.68 1.63
C ARG A 209 -23.55 -5.84 2.50
N ASP A 210 -22.89 -6.96 2.30
CA ASP A 210 -21.72 -7.47 3.00
C ASP A 210 -20.88 -8.33 2.03
N ASN A 211 -19.87 -9.02 2.56
CA ASN A 211 -19.03 -9.94 1.81
C ASN A 211 -19.80 -11.01 1.01
N TRP A 212 -21.01 -11.42 1.42
CA TRP A 212 -21.82 -12.39 0.66
C TRP A 212 -22.28 -11.80 -0.66
N GLY A 213 -22.66 -10.52 -0.67
CA GLY A 213 -23.03 -9.80 -1.89
C GLY A 213 -21.89 -9.60 -2.86
N ILE A 214 -20.69 -9.29 -2.35
CA ILE A 214 -19.49 -9.20 -3.20
C ILE A 214 -19.24 -10.54 -3.90
N LYS A 215 -19.32 -11.64 -3.16
CA LYS A 215 -19.06 -12.99 -3.70
C LYS A 215 -20.14 -13.41 -4.69
N ALA A 216 -21.41 -13.20 -4.36
CA ALA A 216 -22.56 -13.50 -5.22
C ALA A 216 -22.51 -12.69 -6.51
N GLY A 217 -22.32 -11.38 -6.41
CA GLY A 217 -22.26 -10.50 -7.56
C GLY A 217 -21.06 -10.82 -8.46
N ALA A 218 -19.88 -11.03 -7.89
CA ALA A 218 -18.69 -11.44 -8.63
C ALA A 218 -18.89 -12.77 -9.40
N ALA A 219 -19.54 -13.76 -8.78
CA ALA A 219 -19.84 -15.04 -9.42
C ALA A 219 -20.86 -14.90 -10.57
N LEU A 220 -21.89 -14.07 -10.39
CA LEU A 220 -22.90 -13.80 -11.42
C LEU A 220 -22.31 -13.06 -12.63
N VAL A 221 -21.47 -12.03 -12.40
CA VAL A 221 -20.77 -11.32 -13.49
C VAL A 221 -19.86 -12.28 -14.27
N THR A 222 -19.06 -13.10 -13.58
CA THR A 222 -18.24 -14.13 -14.24
C THR A 222 -19.10 -15.09 -15.07
N THR A 223 -20.22 -15.54 -14.51
CA THR A 223 -21.13 -16.48 -15.18
C THR A 223 -21.78 -15.86 -16.42
N ALA A 224 -22.18 -14.58 -16.33
CA ALA A 224 -22.74 -13.84 -17.46
C ALA A 224 -21.75 -13.75 -18.63
N ILE A 225 -20.47 -13.51 -18.35
CA ILE A 225 -19.41 -13.46 -19.37
C ILE A 225 -19.17 -14.86 -19.97
N ALA A 226 -19.06 -15.89 -19.13
CA ALA A 226 -18.82 -17.26 -19.56
C ALA A 226 -19.98 -17.83 -20.41
N LEU A 227 -21.21 -17.44 -20.10
CA LEU A 227 -22.44 -17.89 -20.76
C LEU A 227 -23.15 -16.76 -21.53
N SER A 228 -22.41 -15.83 -22.11
CA SER A 228 -22.95 -14.59 -22.72
C SER A 228 -23.98 -14.76 -23.85
N GLY A 229 -24.14 -15.97 -24.40
CA GLY A 229 -25.22 -16.34 -25.34
C GLY A 229 -26.43 -17.03 -24.69
N HIS A 230 -26.53 -17.07 -23.36
CA HIS A 230 -27.66 -17.63 -22.63
C HIS A 230 -28.75 -16.57 -22.42
N GLY A 231 -30.03 -16.95 -22.48
CA GLY A 231 -31.16 -16.01 -22.38
C GLY A 231 -31.26 -15.25 -21.05
N ASP A 232 -30.64 -15.76 -19.99
CA ASP A 232 -30.58 -15.12 -18.66
C ASP A 232 -29.28 -14.32 -18.42
N ALA A 233 -28.35 -14.28 -19.37
CA ALA A 233 -27.00 -13.74 -19.13
C ALA A 233 -27.01 -12.25 -18.76
N ASP A 234 -27.80 -11.43 -19.47
CA ASP A 234 -27.96 -10.01 -19.14
C ASP A 234 -28.56 -9.80 -17.75
N ALA A 235 -29.51 -10.65 -17.33
CA ALA A 235 -30.10 -10.58 -16.00
C ALA A 235 -29.12 -10.97 -14.90
N TRP A 236 -28.22 -11.94 -15.14
CA TRP A 236 -27.14 -12.24 -14.21
C TRP A 236 -26.13 -11.10 -14.11
N LEU A 237 -25.81 -10.44 -15.23
CA LEU A 237 -24.92 -9.30 -15.24
C LEU A 237 -25.51 -8.12 -14.45
N ASP A 238 -26.74 -7.73 -14.75
CA ASP A 238 -27.41 -6.59 -14.11
C ASP A 238 -27.57 -6.79 -12.59
N ASP A 239 -28.07 -7.96 -12.16
CA ASP A 239 -28.20 -8.28 -10.75
C ASP A 239 -26.83 -8.43 -10.07
N GLY A 240 -25.87 -9.06 -10.75
CA GLY A 240 -24.52 -9.24 -10.22
C GLY A 240 -23.80 -7.91 -9.97
N MET A 241 -23.95 -6.94 -10.88
CA MET A 241 -23.43 -5.59 -10.69
C MET A 241 -24.14 -4.86 -9.55
N THR A 242 -25.47 -5.00 -9.46
CA THR A 242 -26.24 -4.40 -8.36
C THR A 242 -25.76 -4.92 -7.01
N TYR A 243 -25.50 -6.22 -6.87
CA TYR A 243 -25.05 -6.81 -5.61
C TYR A 243 -23.63 -6.36 -5.26
N LEU A 244 -22.74 -6.29 -6.26
CA LEU A 244 -21.37 -5.81 -6.08
C LEU A 244 -21.33 -4.35 -5.62
N ASP A 245 -21.99 -3.45 -6.36
CA ASP A 245 -21.94 -2.01 -6.07
C ASP A 245 -22.60 -1.69 -4.72
N GLU A 246 -23.77 -2.28 -4.41
CA GLU A 246 -24.42 -2.06 -3.12
C GLU A 246 -23.60 -2.60 -1.94
N SER A 247 -22.93 -3.74 -2.11
CA SER A 247 -22.08 -4.30 -1.05
C SER A 247 -20.78 -3.51 -0.89
N LEU A 248 -20.07 -3.22 -1.97
CA LEU A 248 -18.83 -2.45 -1.91
C LEU A 248 -19.08 -1.07 -1.29
N ASP A 249 -20.16 -0.38 -1.69
CA ASP A 249 -20.55 0.90 -1.09
C ASP A 249 -20.83 0.76 0.42
N ALA A 250 -21.43 -0.35 0.85
CA ALA A 250 -21.81 -0.56 2.25
C ALA A 250 -20.65 -0.95 3.17
N VAL A 251 -19.65 -1.71 2.68
CA VAL A 251 -18.60 -2.29 3.54
C VAL A 251 -17.21 -1.75 3.30
N THR A 252 -17.05 -0.75 2.44
CA THR A 252 -15.76 -0.11 2.20
C THR A 252 -15.83 1.38 2.53
N SER A 253 -14.75 1.93 3.07
CA SER A 253 -14.60 3.37 3.22
C SER A 253 -13.90 3.99 2.00
N GLU A 254 -13.95 5.31 1.89
CA GLU A 254 -13.14 6.08 0.93
C GLU A 254 -11.63 5.79 1.04
N THR A 255 -11.15 5.41 2.22
CA THR A 255 -9.75 5.04 2.49
C THR A 255 -9.45 3.58 2.16
N GLY A 256 -10.43 2.84 1.66
CA GLY A 256 -10.32 1.41 1.32
C GLY A 256 -10.32 0.46 2.52
N TRP A 257 -10.59 0.96 3.73
CA TRP A 257 -10.80 0.07 4.87
C TRP A 257 -12.05 -0.76 4.66
N PHE A 258 -11.92 -2.07 4.88
CA PHE A 258 -13.03 -2.99 4.83
C PHE A 258 -13.67 -3.11 6.20
N LEU A 259 -14.88 -2.56 6.35
CA LEU A 259 -15.55 -2.37 7.64
C LEU A 259 -15.74 -3.67 8.41
N GLU A 260 -15.92 -4.80 7.72
CA GLU A 260 -16.06 -6.11 8.38
C GLU A 260 -14.73 -6.69 8.91
N SER A 261 -13.57 -6.14 8.54
CA SER A 261 -12.18 -6.51 8.87
C SER A 261 -11.31 -6.85 7.65
N PRO A 262 -9.97 -6.80 7.79
CA PRO A 262 -9.01 -7.36 6.84
C PRO A 262 -9.23 -8.85 6.51
N TRP A 263 -9.81 -9.61 7.44
CA TRP A 263 -10.11 -11.03 7.23
C TRP A 263 -11.19 -11.22 6.16
N TYR A 264 -12.29 -10.47 6.26
CA TYR A 264 -13.41 -10.56 5.31
C TYR A 264 -13.13 -9.83 4.00
N LEU A 265 -12.25 -8.81 4.01
CA LEU A 265 -11.69 -8.28 2.75
C LEU A 265 -11.06 -9.42 1.96
N ASN A 266 -10.14 -10.15 2.57
CA ASN A 266 -9.43 -11.24 1.92
C ASN A 266 -10.38 -12.39 1.50
N TYR A 267 -11.41 -12.67 2.30
CA TYR A 267 -12.47 -13.61 1.93
C TYR A 267 -13.29 -13.17 0.70
N SER A 268 -13.49 -11.86 0.54
CA SER A 268 -14.17 -11.25 -0.61
C SER A 268 -13.29 -11.21 -1.85
N LEU A 269 -11.98 -10.97 -1.67
CA LEU A 269 -10.98 -10.99 -2.76
C LEU A 269 -10.95 -12.32 -3.50
N ALA A 270 -11.30 -13.44 -2.84
CA ALA A 270 -11.38 -14.77 -3.45
C ALA A 270 -12.28 -14.80 -4.69
N ASN A 271 -13.35 -13.99 -4.74
CA ASN A 271 -14.22 -13.91 -5.91
C ASN A 271 -13.99 -12.63 -6.72
N LEU A 272 -13.71 -11.52 -6.03
CA LEU A 272 -13.56 -10.21 -6.65
C LEU A 272 -12.32 -10.12 -7.55
N VAL A 273 -11.17 -10.67 -7.11
CA VAL A 273 -9.93 -10.61 -7.90
C VAL A 273 -10.03 -11.43 -9.19
N PRO A 274 -10.53 -12.68 -9.19
CA PRO A 274 -10.82 -13.39 -10.44
C PRO A 274 -11.77 -12.61 -11.35
N THR A 275 -12.89 -12.09 -10.83
CA THR A 275 -13.86 -11.35 -11.66
C THR A 275 -13.24 -10.09 -12.27
N ALA A 276 -12.41 -9.36 -11.54
CA ALA A 276 -11.71 -8.19 -12.07
C ALA A 276 -10.81 -8.58 -13.27
N TRP A 277 -10.09 -9.70 -13.19
CA TRP A 277 -9.36 -10.25 -14.34
C TRP A 277 -10.29 -10.66 -15.49
N HIS A 278 -11.40 -11.34 -15.18
CA HIS A 278 -12.39 -11.76 -16.18
C HIS A 278 -12.97 -10.58 -16.96
N VAL A 279 -13.34 -9.52 -16.25
CA VAL A 279 -13.88 -8.29 -16.84
C VAL A 279 -12.81 -7.56 -17.66
N LYS A 280 -11.58 -7.45 -17.14
CA LYS A 280 -10.46 -6.85 -17.87
C LYS A 280 -10.16 -7.59 -19.17
N ASN A 281 -10.05 -8.91 -19.12
CA ASN A 281 -9.66 -9.72 -20.27
C ASN A 281 -10.79 -9.86 -21.30
N ALA A 282 -12.01 -10.11 -20.86
CA ALA A 282 -13.13 -10.37 -21.77
C ALA A 282 -13.79 -9.09 -22.30
N LEU A 283 -13.72 -7.98 -21.56
CA LEU A 283 -14.47 -6.76 -21.85
C LEU A 283 -13.59 -5.50 -21.96
N GLY A 284 -12.30 -5.57 -21.62
CA GLY A 284 -11.39 -4.42 -21.67
C GLY A 284 -11.63 -3.36 -20.60
N LEU A 285 -12.38 -3.68 -19.54
CA LEU A 285 -12.72 -2.74 -18.46
C LEU A 285 -11.79 -2.95 -17.26
N ASP A 286 -11.20 -1.87 -16.75
CA ASP A 286 -10.32 -1.95 -15.59
C ASP A 286 -11.08 -1.78 -14.27
N TRP A 287 -11.12 -2.85 -13.48
CA TRP A 287 -11.63 -2.83 -12.12
C TRP A 287 -10.53 -2.64 -11.07
N PHE A 288 -9.26 -2.84 -11.43
CA PHE A 288 -8.17 -2.76 -10.46
C PHE A 288 -7.90 -1.32 -10.03
N GLY A 289 -7.96 -0.34 -10.95
CA GLY A 289 -7.85 1.09 -10.57
C GLY A 289 -8.86 1.50 -9.48
N PRO A 290 -10.18 1.33 -9.69
CA PRO A 290 -11.20 1.66 -8.68
C PRO A 290 -11.08 0.88 -7.35
N LEU A 291 -10.47 -0.31 -7.37
CA LEU A 291 -10.26 -1.14 -6.18
C LEU A 291 -8.92 -0.91 -5.48
N GLU A 292 -8.04 -0.05 -6.04
CA GLU A 292 -6.73 0.28 -5.47
C GLU A 292 -6.77 0.75 -4.00
N PRO A 293 -7.78 1.52 -3.53
CA PRO A 293 -7.85 1.90 -2.13
C PRO A 293 -7.86 0.70 -1.16
N LEU A 294 -8.48 -0.43 -1.53
CA LEU A 294 -8.47 -1.65 -0.70
C LEU A 294 -7.05 -2.19 -0.48
N VAL A 295 -6.22 -2.05 -1.52
CA VAL A 295 -4.82 -2.46 -1.51
C VAL A 295 -3.99 -1.51 -0.64
N ASP A 296 -4.25 -0.21 -0.74
CA ASP A 296 -3.59 0.80 0.09
C ASP A 296 -3.87 0.60 1.57
N ALA A 297 -5.13 0.38 1.93
CA ALA A 297 -5.50 0.02 3.29
C ALA A 297 -4.82 -1.28 3.74
N ALA A 298 -4.81 -2.32 2.90
CA ALA A 298 -4.16 -3.60 3.20
C ALA A 298 -2.64 -3.46 3.47
N PHE A 299 -1.94 -2.61 2.73
CA PHE A 299 -0.54 -2.28 2.98
C PHE A 299 -0.36 -1.48 4.26
N ALA A 300 -1.19 -0.47 4.46
CA ALA A 300 -1.15 0.40 5.63
C ALA A 300 -1.35 -0.39 6.93
N VAL A 301 -2.21 -1.42 6.93
CA VAL A 301 -2.51 -2.20 8.14
C VAL A 301 -1.57 -3.38 8.36
N ARG A 302 -0.76 -3.77 7.36
CA ARG A 302 0.17 -4.92 7.45
C ARG A 302 1.04 -4.84 8.71
N GLN A 303 1.05 -5.93 9.47
CA GLN A 303 1.88 -6.10 10.65
C GLN A 303 3.30 -6.55 10.25
N PRO A 304 4.32 -6.38 11.11
CA PRO A 304 5.70 -6.72 10.78
C PRO A 304 5.89 -8.18 10.29
N ASP A 305 5.14 -9.14 10.84
CA ASP A 305 5.14 -10.55 10.41
C ASP A 305 4.47 -10.81 9.05
N GLY A 306 3.95 -9.76 8.40
CA GLY A 306 3.29 -9.82 7.11
C GLY A 306 1.82 -10.20 7.14
N ARG A 307 1.24 -10.42 8.32
CA ARG A 307 -0.21 -10.63 8.49
C ARG A 307 -0.94 -9.29 8.66
N ALA A 308 -2.23 -9.29 8.39
CA ALA A 308 -3.15 -8.22 8.75
C ALA A 308 -3.54 -8.32 10.23
N PRO A 309 -3.91 -7.21 10.88
CA PRO A 309 -4.28 -7.20 12.28
C PRO A 309 -5.67 -7.84 12.50
N PRO A 310 -5.89 -8.52 13.63
CA PRO A 310 -7.16 -9.19 13.95
C PRO A 310 -8.22 -8.23 14.50
N PHE A 311 -8.34 -7.05 13.90
CA PHE A 311 -9.37 -6.09 14.29
C PHE A 311 -10.77 -6.58 13.87
N GLU A 312 -11.79 -6.07 14.56
CA GLU A 312 -13.18 -6.51 14.44
C GLU A 312 -13.32 -8.03 14.71
N GLU A 313 -14.24 -8.75 14.06
CA GLU A 313 -14.31 -10.21 14.16
C GLU A 313 -13.19 -10.93 13.38
N GLY A 314 -12.15 -10.24 12.88
CA GLY A 314 -11.10 -10.84 12.07
C GLY A 314 -10.11 -11.75 12.83
N LEU A 315 -9.44 -12.63 12.08
CA LEU A 315 -8.21 -13.32 12.52
C LEU A 315 -7.01 -12.72 11.77
N PRO A 316 -5.79 -12.90 12.27
CA PRO A 316 -4.60 -12.57 11.50
C PRO A 316 -4.58 -13.34 10.17
N ASN A 317 -4.41 -12.64 9.05
CA ASN A 317 -4.40 -13.24 7.72
C ASN A 317 -3.36 -12.61 6.80
N VAL A 318 -2.90 -13.36 5.81
CA VAL A 318 -2.00 -12.85 4.77
C VAL A 318 -2.84 -12.47 3.55
N PHE A 319 -2.61 -11.30 2.97
CA PHE A 319 -3.25 -10.93 1.70
C PHE A 319 -2.58 -11.64 0.52
N PRO A 320 -3.30 -11.91 -0.59
CA PRO A 320 -2.78 -12.62 -1.76
C PRO A 320 -1.87 -11.71 -2.62
N TRP A 321 -0.79 -11.21 -2.04
CA TRP A 321 0.11 -10.22 -2.64
C TRP A 321 0.75 -10.70 -3.95
N ASP A 322 0.99 -12.00 -4.09
CA ASP A 322 1.53 -12.61 -5.31
C ASP A 322 0.58 -12.50 -6.51
N VAL A 323 -0.73 -12.66 -6.27
CA VAL A 323 -1.79 -12.48 -7.27
C VAL A 323 -2.01 -11.00 -7.56
N LEU A 324 -2.01 -10.16 -6.52
CA LEU A 324 -2.24 -8.71 -6.68
C LEU A 324 -1.07 -8.02 -7.40
N ALA A 325 0.17 -8.47 -7.23
CA ALA A 325 1.34 -7.86 -7.89
C ALA A 325 1.18 -7.73 -9.41
N ALA A 326 0.59 -8.75 -10.05
CA ALA A 326 0.34 -8.73 -11.48
C ALA A 326 -0.79 -7.77 -11.91
N ALA A 327 -1.71 -7.47 -11.00
CA ALA A 327 -2.79 -6.51 -11.24
C ALA A 327 -2.32 -5.06 -11.09
N TYR A 328 -1.26 -4.81 -10.31
CA TYR A 328 -0.74 -3.47 -10.00
C TYR A 328 0.76 -3.34 -10.34
N PRO A 329 1.16 -3.26 -11.63
CA PRO A 329 2.56 -3.27 -12.05
C PRO A 329 3.44 -2.22 -11.37
N ALA A 330 2.92 -1.00 -11.14
CA ALA A 330 3.65 0.08 -10.47
C ALA A 330 4.04 -0.24 -9.02
N ARG A 331 3.35 -1.19 -8.39
CA ARG A 331 3.57 -1.61 -6.99
C ARG A 331 4.00 -3.07 -6.88
N ALA A 332 4.22 -3.76 -8.01
CA ALA A 332 4.49 -5.18 -8.06
C ALA A 332 5.72 -5.56 -7.22
N ALA A 333 6.79 -4.77 -7.28
CA ALA A 333 8.01 -5.02 -6.50
C ALA A 333 7.74 -4.99 -4.98
N THR A 334 6.97 -4.02 -4.51
CA THR A 334 6.57 -3.88 -3.10
C THR A 334 5.61 -4.98 -2.66
N MET A 335 4.66 -5.39 -3.51
CA MET A 335 3.75 -6.51 -3.24
C MET A 335 4.49 -7.83 -3.17
N LYS A 336 5.42 -8.09 -4.10
CA LYS A 336 6.26 -9.28 -4.06
C LYS A 336 7.17 -9.31 -2.84
N TRP A 337 7.67 -8.14 -2.41
CA TRP A 337 8.37 -8.04 -1.15
C TRP A 337 7.45 -8.36 0.04
N ALA A 338 6.23 -7.80 0.08
CA ALA A 338 5.27 -8.09 1.15
C ALA A 338 4.88 -9.57 1.21
N TRP A 339 4.75 -10.22 0.05
CA TRP A 339 4.57 -11.66 -0.08
C TRP A 339 5.74 -12.43 0.52
N ALA A 340 6.97 -12.09 0.16
CA ALA A 340 8.19 -12.73 0.66
C ALA A 340 8.40 -12.51 2.16
N GLN A 341 7.88 -11.42 2.71
CA GLN A 341 7.92 -11.09 4.14
C GLN A 341 6.64 -11.54 4.87
N SER A 342 5.96 -12.57 4.39
CA SER A 342 4.77 -13.14 5.02
C SER A 342 4.91 -14.66 5.14
N PRO A 343 4.07 -15.33 5.94
CA PRO A 343 4.00 -16.80 5.96
C PRO A 343 3.63 -17.45 4.62
N GLN A 344 3.18 -16.67 3.62
CA GLN A 344 2.75 -17.16 2.29
C GLN A 344 1.60 -18.18 2.34
N THR A 345 0.83 -18.17 3.43
CA THR A 345 -0.36 -18.99 3.63
C THR A 345 -1.59 -18.11 3.70
N VAL A 346 -2.44 -18.15 2.68
CA VAL A 346 -3.65 -17.32 2.56
C VAL A 346 -4.92 -18.17 2.67
N ALA A 347 -5.03 -18.92 3.76
CA ALA A 347 -6.04 -19.96 3.94
C ALA A 347 -7.49 -19.49 3.72
N ASN A 348 -7.82 -18.24 4.10
CA ASN A 348 -9.13 -17.66 3.90
C ASN A 348 -9.42 -17.27 2.44
N PHE A 349 -8.43 -16.80 1.70
CA PHE A 349 -8.53 -16.67 0.24
C PHE A 349 -8.74 -18.05 -0.41
N ASP A 350 -7.98 -19.06 0.03
CA ASP A 350 -7.91 -20.40 -0.58
C ASP A 350 -9.05 -21.35 -0.20
N ASN A 351 -9.97 -20.96 0.69
CA ASN A 351 -10.91 -21.89 1.33
C ASN A 351 -11.93 -22.49 0.34
N GLU A 352 -12.44 -21.70 -0.61
CA GLU A 352 -13.60 -22.09 -1.44
C GLU A 352 -13.29 -22.31 -2.93
N GLN A 353 -12.16 -21.80 -3.44
CA GLN A 353 -11.70 -22.06 -4.80
C GLN A 353 -10.31 -22.70 -4.82
N ILE A 354 -9.95 -23.31 -5.95
CA ILE A 354 -8.59 -23.81 -6.17
C ILE A 354 -7.67 -22.70 -6.67
N HIS A 355 -7.36 -21.73 -5.81
CA HIS A 355 -6.59 -20.54 -6.20
C HIS A 355 -5.13 -20.81 -6.58
N THR A 356 -4.60 -22.02 -6.38
CA THR A 356 -3.35 -22.44 -7.03
C THR A 356 -3.45 -22.39 -8.56
N VAL A 357 -4.65 -22.59 -9.13
CA VAL A 357 -4.93 -22.34 -10.55
C VAL A 357 -4.83 -20.85 -10.87
N THR A 358 -5.51 -20.00 -10.09
CA THR A 358 -5.47 -18.54 -10.27
C THR A 358 -4.04 -18.00 -10.18
N ARG A 359 -3.27 -18.39 -9.15
CA ARG A 359 -1.86 -18.01 -8.99
C ARG A 359 -1.01 -18.45 -10.16
N PHE A 360 -1.17 -19.69 -10.62
CA PHE A 360 -0.45 -20.16 -11.81
C PHE A 360 -0.77 -19.27 -13.02
N LEU A 361 -2.03 -18.89 -13.21
CA LEU A 361 -2.44 -18.07 -14.36
C LEU A 361 -1.89 -16.65 -14.32
N VAL A 362 -1.95 -15.97 -13.17
CA VAL A 362 -1.71 -14.51 -13.12
C VAL A 362 -0.47 -14.07 -12.37
N ALA A 363 0.17 -14.90 -11.54
CA ALA A 363 1.29 -14.43 -10.70
C ALA A 363 2.43 -13.80 -11.52
N ASP A 364 2.98 -12.69 -11.03
CA ASP A 364 4.11 -12.01 -11.67
C ASP A 364 5.41 -12.76 -11.39
N THR A 365 6.02 -13.32 -12.44
CA THR A 365 7.27 -14.08 -12.36
C THR A 365 8.51 -13.28 -12.71
N THR A 366 8.35 -12.00 -13.11
CA THR A 366 9.43 -11.17 -13.68
C THR A 366 9.94 -10.10 -12.73
N THR A 367 9.05 -9.47 -11.94
CA THR A 367 9.46 -8.36 -11.07
C THR A 367 10.25 -8.86 -9.86
N LEU A 368 11.35 -8.20 -9.52
CA LEU A 368 12.09 -8.51 -8.28
C LEU A 368 11.47 -7.82 -7.07
N PRO A 369 11.42 -8.47 -5.89
CA PRO A 369 10.87 -7.85 -4.69
C PRO A 369 11.77 -6.70 -4.20
N SER A 370 11.16 -5.56 -3.87
CA SER A 370 11.83 -4.42 -3.24
C SER A 370 11.07 -3.93 -2.01
N ALA A 371 11.78 -3.59 -0.94
CA ALA A 371 11.16 -3.01 0.24
C ALA A 371 10.49 -1.66 -0.09
N PRO A 372 9.39 -1.29 0.59
CA PRO A 372 8.81 0.04 0.45
C PRO A 372 9.82 1.11 0.86
N THR A 373 9.89 2.18 0.07
CA THR A 373 10.71 3.37 0.37
C THR A 373 9.94 4.43 1.16
N ALA A 374 8.60 4.35 1.14
CA ALA A 374 7.74 5.25 1.89
C ALA A 374 7.94 5.08 3.41
N PRO A 375 7.69 6.15 4.19
CA PRO A 375 7.67 6.08 5.64
C PRO A 375 6.83 4.91 6.13
N PRO A 376 7.29 4.20 7.16
CA PRO A 376 6.58 3.04 7.63
C PRO A 376 5.34 3.46 8.44
N THR A 377 5.33 4.63 9.08
CA THR A 377 4.14 5.13 9.78
C THR A 377 3.02 5.44 8.78
N SER A 378 1.78 5.11 9.12
CA SER A 378 0.63 5.29 8.22
C SER A 378 -0.64 5.69 8.98
N PHE A 379 -1.42 6.60 8.40
CA PHE A 379 -2.69 7.07 8.97
C PHE A 379 -3.83 6.86 7.97
N LEU A 380 -4.85 6.11 8.38
CA LEU A 380 -6.08 5.95 7.62
C LEU A 380 -7.14 6.90 8.18
N GLY A 381 -7.44 7.96 7.42
CA GLY A 381 -8.50 8.93 7.71
C GLY A 381 -9.90 8.37 7.45
N GLY A 382 -10.81 9.22 6.95
CA GLY A 382 -12.20 8.83 6.63
C GLY A 382 -12.95 8.12 7.76
N ASP A 383 -13.78 7.13 7.46
CA ASP A 383 -14.55 6.42 8.48
C ASP A 383 -13.72 5.44 9.34
N THR A 384 -12.43 5.22 9.03
CA THR A 384 -11.57 4.23 9.71
C THR A 384 -10.83 4.78 10.92
N ARG A 385 -10.43 6.07 10.85
CA ARG A 385 -9.66 6.80 11.88
C ARG A 385 -8.64 5.92 12.61
N ALA A 386 -7.72 5.33 11.85
CA ALA A 386 -6.71 4.39 12.33
C ALA A 386 -5.29 4.89 12.10
N ALA A 387 -4.38 4.50 12.97
CA ALA A 387 -2.98 4.82 12.87
C ALA A 387 -2.12 3.58 13.11
N PHE A 388 -1.08 3.45 12.31
CA PHE A 388 -0.12 2.34 12.32
C PHE A 388 1.27 2.94 12.46
N LEU A 389 1.72 3.15 13.71
CA LEU A 389 3.02 3.73 14.00
C LEU A 389 4.05 2.60 14.04
N ARG A 390 5.10 2.67 13.22
CA ARG A 390 6.06 1.55 13.12
C ARG A 390 7.48 2.00 12.87
N THR A 391 8.40 1.20 13.40
CA THR A 391 9.84 1.50 13.33
C THR A 391 10.49 1.21 11.98
N GLY A 392 9.80 0.44 11.13
CA GLY A 392 10.26 -0.01 9.83
C GLY A 392 9.30 -1.02 9.24
N TRP A 393 9.63 -1.54 8.06
CA TRP A 393 8.79 -2.51 7.33
C TRP A 393 9.13 -3.98 7.64
N GLY A 394 10.34 -4.26 8.15
CA GLY A 394 10.83 -5.61 8.41
C GLY A 394 10.18 -6.30 9.61
N ALA A 395 10.38 -7.62 9.72
CA ALA A 395 9.71 -8.49 10.70
C ALA A 395 9.96 -8.13 12.18
N ASP A 396 11.13 -7.56 12.49
CA ASP A 396 11.48 -7.15 13.85
C ASP A 396 11.01 -5.74 14.23
N ALA A 397 10.32 -5.04 13.32
CA ALA A 397 9.81 -3.71 13.61
C ALA A 397 8.91 -3.72 14.86
N PHE A 398 9.18 -2.77 15.75
CA PHE A 398 8.21 -2.36 16.76
C PHE A 398 7.10 -1.60 16.05
N ALA A 399 5.86 -2.06 16.19
CA ALA A 399 4.67 -1.47 15.60
C ALA A 399 3.55 -1.41 16.64
N ILE A 400 2.94 -0.24 16.76
CA ILE A 400 1.75 -0.02 17.58
C ILE A 400 0.64 0.51 16.68
N SER A 401 -0.50 -0.16 16.69
CA SER A 401 -1.63 0.18 15.83
C SER A 401 -2.84 0.49 16.69
N THR A 402 -3.54 1.57 16.38
CA THR A 402 -4.82 1.92 17.02
C THR A 402 -5.87 2.19 15.97
N MET A 403 -7.12 1.85 16.28
CA MET A 403 -8.22 1.93 15.33
C MET A 403 -9.49 2.46 15.98
N THR A 404 -10.23 3.27 15.22
CA THR A 404 -11.59 3.68 15.55
C THR A 404 -12.44 3.67 14.28
N ALA A 405 -12.78 2.47 13.83
CA ALA A 405 -13.59 2.31 12.64
C ALA A 405 -15.07 2.57 12.93
N ARG A 406 -15.77 3.14 11.94
CA ARG A 406 -17.22 3.23 11.97
C ARG A 406 -17.85 1.85 12.08
N ASP A 407 -18.84 1.76 12.94
CA ASP A 407 -19.68 0.59 13.09
C ASP A 407 -21.09 0.82 12.52
N THR A 408 -21.43 0.11 11.46
CA THR A 408 -22.76 0.12 10.83
C THR A 408 -23.80 -0.73 11.56
N SER A 409 -23.41 -1.47 12.61
CA SER A 409 -24.23 -2.44 13.32
C SER A 409 -25.44 -1.85 14.05
N ALA A 410 -25.37 -0.62 14.54
CA ALA A 410 -26.49 -0.02 15.28
C ALA A 410 -27.55 0.64 14.38
N THR A 411 -27.24 0.87 13.10
CA THR A 411 -28.16 1.46 12.12
C THR A 411 -28.81 0.43 11.21
N ALA A 412 -28.24 -0.75 11.10
CA ALA A 412 -28.84 -1.87 10.37
C ALA A 412 -29.83 -2.61 11.29
N ALA A 413 -30.97 -3.03 10.73
CA ALA A 413 -31.97 -3.82 11.47
C ALA A 413 -31.38 -5.13 12.05
N TRP A 414 -30.20 -5.53 11.57
CA TRP A 414 -29.35 -6.58 12.08
C TRP A 414 -27.94 -5.99 12.21
N SER A 415 -27.31 -6.14 13.38
CA SER A 415 -25.89 -5.85 13.58
C SER A 415 -25.07 -6.35 12.38
N SER A 416 -24.25 -5.50 11.76
CA SER A 416 -23.16 -6.01 10.92
C SER A 416 -22.46 -7.07 11.77
N ARG A 417 -22.46 -8.31 11.27
CA ARG A 417 -22.16 -9.47 12.12
C ARG A 417 -20.75 -9.41 12.66
N HIS A 418 -19.90 -8.61 12.03
CA HIS A 418 -18.46 -8.67 12.14
C HIS A 418 -17.83 -7.47 12.84
N ASN A 419 -18.59 -6.44 13.22
CA ASN A 419 -18.06 -5.27 13.92
C ASN A 419 -18.21 -5.40 15.44
N ILE A 420 -17.31 -4.80 16.19
CA ILE A 420 -17.26 -4.93 17.65
C ILE A 420 -17.11 -3.56 18.34
N GLN A 421 -17.43 -3.47 19.63
CA GLN A 421 -17.26 -2.24 20.43
C GLN A 421 -15.79 -2.01 20.79
N ASN A 422 -15.00 -1.53 19.83
CA ASN A 422 -13.55 -1.35 19.97
C ASN A 422 -13.03 0.07 19.64
N PRO A 423 -13.74 1.18 19.95
CA PRO A 423 -13.18 2.49 19.68
C PRO A 423 -11.88 2.68 20.47
N LEU A 424 -10.84 3.20 19.81
CA LEU A 424 -9.51 3.42 20.40
C LEU A 424 -8.79 2.14 20.82
N ASP A 425 -9.24 0.97 20.35
CA ASP A 425 -8.53 -0.28 20.59
C ASP A 425 -7.13 -0.25 19.98
N LEU A 426 -6.25 -1.06 20.55
CA LEU A 426 -4.83 -0.99 20.30
C LEU A 426 -4.22 -2.38 20.29
N ILE A 427 -3.27 -2.57 19.38
CA ILE A 427 -2.41 -3.74 19.34
C ILE A 427 -0.94 -3.34 19.28
N LEU A 428 -0.07 -4.22 19.77
CA LEU A 428 1.39 -4.04 19.73
C LEU A 428 2.05 -5.30 19.19
N HIS A 429 2.76 -5.13 18.08
CA HIS A 429 3.63 -6.14 17.50
C HIS A 429 5.08 -5.70 17.66
N ALA A 430 5.92 -6.56 18.23
CA ALA A 430 7.34 -6.29 18.37
C ALA A 430 8.08 -7.62 18.57
N ARG A 431 9.38 -7.65 18.26
CA ARG A 431 10.21 -8.86 18.44
C ARG A 431 9.65 -10.05 17.64
N SER A 432 9.19 -9.79 16.41
CA SER A 432 8.60 -10.79 15.51
C SER A 432 7.37 -11.51 16.09
N THR A 433 6.63 -10.88 17.01
CA THR A 433 5.40 -11.45 17.57
C THR A 433 4.38 -10.37 17.96
N LEU A 434 3.09 -10.69 17.85
CA LEU A 434 1.99 -9.90 18.43
C LEU A 434 1.99 -10.09 19.95
N LEU A 435 2.32 -9.06 20.72
CA LEU A 435 2.46 -9.14 22.19
C LEU A 435 1.23 -8.63 22.94
N VAL A 436 0.61 -7.57 22.43
CA VAL A 436 -0.64 -6.99 22.93
C VAL A 436 -1.68 -7.25 21.83
N PRO A 437 -2.45 -8.34 21.92
CA PRO A 437 -3.45 -8.66 20.91
C PRO A 437 -4.77 -7.96 21.27
N THR A 438 -5.62 -7.78 20.27
CA THR A 438 -7.04 -7.57 20.49
C THR A 438 -7.75 -8.93 20.45
N SER A 439 -8.80 -9.09 21.23
CA SER A 439 -9.62 -10.31 21.20
C SER A 439 -10.43 -10.37 19.91
N GLY A 440 -9.93 -11.11 18.92
CA GLY A 440 -10.59 -11.47 17.65
C GLY A 440 -10.57 -12.99 17.43
N GLY A 441 -11.50 -13.51 16.63
CA GLY A 441 -11.75 -14.95 16.53
C GLY A 441 -12.25 -15.49 15.18
N GLY A 442 -12.43 -14.63 14.18
CA GLY A 442 -12.92 -15.04 12.86
C GLY A 442 -14.37 -15.52 12.89
N PRO A 443 -14.78 -16.36 11.93
CA PRO A 443 -16.14 -16.91 11.89
C PRO A 443 -16.48 -17.88 13.03
N LEU A 444 -15.51 -18.21 13.90
CA LEU A 444 -15.80 -18.86 15.19
C LEU A 444 -16.51 -17.92 16.15
N VAL A 445 -16.30 -16.59 16.09
CA VAL A 445 -17.04 -15.65 16.95
C VAL A 445 -18.54 -15.80 16.71
N THR A 446 -18.99 -15.96 15.46
CA THR A 446 -20.41 -16.10 15.14
C THR A 446 -21.03 -17.43 15.59
N ARG A 447 -20.22 -18.46 15.92
CA ARG A 447 -20.68 -19.82 16.28
C ARG A 447 -20.14 -20.34 17.62
N SER A 448 -19.27 -19.58 18.29
CA SER A 448 -18.65 -19.95 19.56
C SER A 448 -19.64 -19.72 20.69
N GLU A 449 -19.59 -20.61 21.69
CA GLU A 449 -20.29 -20.42 22.96
C GLU A 449 -19.76 -19.18 23.70
N ASP A 450 -18.52 -18.76 23.41
CA ASP A 450 -17.82 -17.64 24.02
C ASP A 450 -17.88 -16.35 23.18
N ARG A 451 -18.84 -16.24 22.23
CA ARG A 451 -19.02 -15.06 21.37
C ARG A 451 -19.03 -13.74 22.14
N ASP A 452 -19.74 -13.71 23.26
CA ASP A 452 -19.90 -12.51 24.08
C ASP A 452 -18.56 -11.99 24.61
N GLU A 453 -17.57 -12.87 24.81
CA GLU A 453 -16.23 -12.50 25.26
C GLU A 453 -15.45 -11.77 24.16
N TYR A 454 -15.52 -12.27 22.93
CA TYR A 454 -14.92 -11.60 21.76
C TYR A 454 -15.59 -10.27 21.44
N LEU A 455 -16.87 -10.09 21.74
CA LEU A 455 -17.55 -8.81 21.53
C LEU A 455 -17.37 -7.81 22.66
N SER A 456 -17.03 -8.28 23.86
CA SER A 456 -16.95 -7.43 25.05
C SER A 456 -15.90 -6.32 24.90
N PRO A 457 -16.22 -5.04 25.18
CA PRO A 457 -15.21 -3.98 25.29
C PRO A 457 -14.13 -4.31 26.32
N THR A 458 -14.48 -5.06 27.36
CA THR A 458 -13.54 -5.40 28.42
C THR A 458 -12.46 -6.36 27.94
N SER A 459 -12.64 -7.09 26.83
CA SER A 459 -11.64 -7.99 26.23
C SER A 459 -10.65 -7.28 25.30
N LYS A 460 -10.72 -5.95 25.21
CA LYS A 460 -9.93 -5.11 24.31
C LYS A 460 -8.91 -4.24 25.05
N ASN A 461 -8.04 -3.55 24.32
CA ASN A 461 -7.03 -2.64 24.88
C ASN A 461 -7.46 -1.18 24.79
N LEU A 462 -8.60 -0.82 25.39
CA LEU A 462 -9.25 0.47 25.17
C LEU A 462 -9.72 1.17 26.47
N PRO A 463 -10.07 2.47 26.40
CA PRO A 463 -10.69 3.18 27.51
C PRO A 463 -12.14 2.74 27.74
N LEU A 464 -12.51 2.55 29.01
CA LEU A 464 -13.82 2.10 29.45
C LEU A 464 -14.45 3.12 30.41
N ILE A 465 -15.76 3.31 30.29
CA ILE A 465 -16.58 4.05 31.26
C ILE A 465 -17.69 3.11 31.73
N GLU A 466 -17.71 2.78 33.02
CA GLU A 466 -18.60 1.76 33.59
C GLU A 466 -18.47 0.40 32.88
N GLY A 467 -17.24 -0.04 32.58
CA GLY A 467 -16.98 -1.34 31.94
C GLY A 467 -17.41 -1.46 30.47
N THR A 468 -17.75 -0.36 29.80
CA THR A 468 -18.22 -0.37 28.40
C THR A 468 -17.56 0.70 27.52
N ALA A 469 -17.73 0.56 26.21
CA ALA A 469 -17.31 1.49 25.16
C ALA A 469 -18.44 1.64 24.11
N PRO A 470 -18.54 2.79 23.43
CA PRO A 470 -19.60 3.02 22.45
C PRO A 470 -19.34 2.28 21.12
N PHE A 471 -20.41 2.02 20.39
CA PHE A 471 -20.31 1.78 18.95
C PHE A 471 -20.10 3.12 18.22
N VAL A 472 -19.22 3.12 17.22
CA VAL A 472 -18.93 4.33 16.41
C VAL A 472 -19.87 4.40 15.23
N VAL A 473 -21.14 4.75 15.46
CA VAL A 473 -22.16 4.68 14.41
C VAL A 473 -22.17 5.90 13.48
N ASP A 474 -21.67 7.01 14.02
CA ASP A 474 -21.54 8.31 13.37
C ASP A 474 -20.08 8.74 13.45
N ALA A 475 -19.46 8.99 12.30
CA ALA A 475 -18.09 9.47 12.22
C ALA A 475 -17.89 10.81 12.97
N SER A 476 -18.95 11.60 13.18
CA SER A 476 -18.90 12.84 13.96
C SER A 476 -18.64 12.61 15.46
N ALA A 477 -18.88 11.39 15.95
CA ALA A 477 -18.56 11.01 17.33
C ALA A 477 -17.05 10.86 17.57
N VAL A 478 -16.25 10.84 16.49
CA VAL A 478 -14.80 10.62 16.50
C VAL A 478 -14.07 11.82 15.90
N THR A 479 -13.26 12.47 16.72
CA THR A 479 -12.26 13.43 16.24
C THR A 479 -10.95 12.69 16.07
N PHE A 480 -10.54 12.47 14.82
CA PHE A 480 -9.19 12.05 14.50
C PHE A 480 -8.35 13.32 14.40
N GLY A 481 -7.79 13.69 15.55
CA GLY A 481 -7.08 14.94 15.74
C GLY A 481 -5.68 14.88 15.16
N ALA A 482 -4.75 15.57 15.81
CA ALA A 482 -3.41 15.76 15.29
C ALA A 482 -2.61 14.45 15.12
N ARG A 483 -1.83 14.41 14.05
CA ARG A 483 -0.98 13.29 13.65
C ARG A 483 0.44 13.79 13.42
N LEU A 484 1.41 12.95 13.75
CA LEU A 484 2.81 13.28 13.53
C LEU A 484 3.54 12.06 12.99
N ASP A 485 4.11 12.22 11.80
CA ASP A 485 5.16 11.34 11.29
C ASP A 485 6.47 12.12 11.35
N SER A 486 7.25 11.89 12.40
CA SER A 486 8.50 12.60 12.59
C SER A 486 9.60 12.10 11.65
N ARG A 487 9.40 10.96 10.98
CA ARG A 487 10.41 10.27 10.15
C ARG A 487 10.58 10.84 8.74
N ASP A 488 9.59 11.58 8.25
CA ASP A 488 9.62 12.24 6.93
C ASP A 488 10.58 13.46 6.87
N ALA A 489 11.37 13.70 7.92
CA ALA A 489 12.21 14.88 8.09
C ALA A 489 13.52 14.92 7.26
N GLY A 490 13.46 14.64 5.97
CA GLY A 490 14.50 15.04 5.01
C GLY A 490 15.91 14.51 5.29
N ALA A 491 16.03 13.26 5.73
CA ALA A 491 17.31 12.54 5.95
C ALA A 491 18.15 12.94 7.19
N ARG A 492 17.61 13.66 8.19
CA ARG A 492 18.29 13.80 9.49
C ARG A 492 17.85 12.69 10.49
N PRO A 493 18.78 12.04 11.21
CA PRO A 493 18.51 10.86 12.05
C PRO A 493 17.82 11.13 13.40
N GLN A 494 17.36 12.37 13.67
CA GLN A 494 16.89 12.78 15.00
C GLN A 494 15.37 12.90 15.07
N HIS A 495 14.70 11.78 15.38
CA HIS A 495 13.25 11.68 15.55
C HIS A 495 12.92 11.35 17.00
N LEU A 496 12.05 12.14 17.64
CA LEU A 496 11.62 11.84 19.01
C LEU A 496 10.40 10.93 19.07
N ALA A 497 9.32 11.28 18.36
CA ALA A 497 8.08 10.51 18.43
C ALA A 497 7.20 10.67 17.19
N ASP A 498 6.70 9.54 16.68
CA ASP A 498 5.51 9.53 15.84
C ASP A 498 4.28 9.42 16.76
N LEU A 499 3.20 10.12 16.45
CA LEU A 499 2.00 10.09 17.31
C LEU A 499 0.68 10.32 16.59
N VAL A 500 -0.40 9.94 17.26
CA VAL A 500 -1.78 10.23 16.85
C VAL A 500 -2.61 10.61 18.06
N LEU A 501 -3.50 11.59 17.88
CA LEU A 501 -4.56 11.96 18.83
C LEU A 501 -5.91 11.54 18.26
N THR A 502 -6.67 10.73 19.01
CA THR A 502 -8.05 10.39 18.69
C THR A 502 -8.96 10.63 19.89
N GLU A 503 -10.09 11.29 19.66
CA GLU A 503 -11.12 11.55 20.67
C GLU A 503 -12.42 10.90 20.26
N VAL A 504 -13.06 10.20 21.21
CA VAL A 504 -14.33 9.50 21.01
C VAL A 504 -15.34 9.96 22.04
N SER A 505 -16.52 10.30 21.56
CA SER A 505 -17.70 10.60 22.36
C SER A 505 -18.74 9.48 22.26
N GLY A 506 -19.83 9.59 23.02
CA GLY A 506 -20.91 8.59 23.00
C GLY A 506 -20.81 7.53 24.09
N TYR A 507 -19.80 7.60 24.96
CA TYR A 507 -19.77 6.76 26.17
C TYR A 507 -20.96 7.09 27.09
N PRO A 508 -21.37 6.16 27.97
CA PRO A 508 -22.46 6.39 28.92
C PRO A 508 -22.28 7.67 29.74
N ASN A 509 -23.40 8.26 30.17
CA ASN A 509 -23.43 9.49 30.97
C ASN A 509 -22.75 10.70 30.29
N GLY A 510 -22.89 10.80 28.97
CA GLY A 510 -22.25 11.84 28.16
C GLY A 510 -20.72 11.78 28.23
N GLY A 511 -20.19 10.56 28.41
CA GLY A 511 -18.78 10.33 28.57
C GLY A 511 -18.00 10.54 27.29
N ARG A 512 -16.71 10.85 27.45
CA ARG A 512 -15.75 11.01 26.37
C ARG A 512 -14.42 10.40 26.76
N ALA A 513 -13.73 9.83 25.79
CA ALA A 513 -12.37 9.36 25.93
C ALA A 513 -11.49 10.03 24.88
N ARG A 514 -10.34 10.51 25.30
CA ARG A 514 -9.24 10.93 24.44
C ARG A 514 -8.10 9.97 24.63
N ARG A 515 -7.48 9.54 23.52
CA ARG A 515 -6.24 8.76 23.52
C ARG A 515 -5.22 9.40 22.60
N VAL A 516 -4.01 9.60 23.12
CA VAL A 516 -2.81 9.83 22.32
C VAL A 516 -1.98 8.56 22.33
N VAL A 517 -1.56 8.08 21.17
CA VAL A 517 -0.61 6.97 21.04
C VAL A 517 0.65 7.52 20.39
N ALA A 518 1.81 7.26 20.99
CA ALA A 518 3.10 7.70 20.48
C ALA A 518 4.11 6.54 20.44
N LEU A 519 4.90 6.45 19.38
CA LEU A 519 6.07 5.58 19.27
C LEU A 519 7.31 6.45 19.53
N VAL A 520 7.97 6.26 20.67
CA VAL A 520 9.03 7.14 21.17
C VAL A 520 10.39 6.53 20.86
N ASP A 521 11.21 7.25 20.09
CA ASP A 521 12.61 6.95 19.79
C ASP A 521 12.87 5.54 19.23
N ASN A 522 11.83 4.89 18.72
CA ASN A 522 11.86 3.47 18.30
C ASN A 522 12.12 2.48 19.43
N GLN A 523 12.01 2.91 20.70
CA GLN A 523 12.34 2.10 21.86
C GLN A 523 11.10 1.55 22.57
N TYR A 524 10.04 2.36 22.69
CA TYR A 524 8.82 1.99 23.38
C TYR A 524 7.63 2.81 22.86
N ALA A 525 6.42 2.44 23.30
CA ALA A 525 5.23 3.24 23.05
C ALA A 525 4.71 3.92 24.31
N ALA A 526 4.21 5.15 24.16
CA ALA A 526 3.52 5.89 25.20
C ALA A 526 2.04 6.07 24.82
N VAL A 527 1.15 5.88 25.79
CA VAL A 527 -0.30 6.07 25.63
C VAL A 527 -0.79 7.05 26.68
N PHE A 528 -1.42 8.15 26.25
CA PHE A 528 -1.95 9.20 27.12
C PHE A 528 -3.46 9.22 26.99
N ASP A 529 -4.14 8.83 28.07
CA ASP A 529 -5.60 8.74 28.08
C ASP A 529 -6.21 9.84 28.96
N HIS A 530 -7.35 10.39 28.53
CA HIS A 530 -8.16 11.27 29.35
C HIS A 530 -9.64 10.94 29.18
N LEU A 531 -10.27 10.52 30.26
CA LEU A 531 -11.68 10.14 30.30
C LEU A 531 -12.46 11.17 31.11
N THR A 532 -13.65 11.52 30.65
CA THR A 532 -14.57 12.45 31.35
C THR A 532 -16.00 11.95 31.28
N VAL A 533 -16.82 12.34 32.26
CA VAL A 533 -18.28 12.17 32.24
C VAL A 533 -18.97 13.50 32.56
N SER A 534 -20.10 13.77 31.92
CA SER A 534 -20.89 14.99 32.20
C SER A 534 -21.77 14.85 33.44
N SER A 535 -22.00 13.63 33.92
CA SER A 535 -22.73 13.36 35.17
C SER A 535 -22.09 14.06 36.38
N ASN A 536 -22.94 14.45 37.33
CA ASN A 536 -22.52 14.95 38.64
C ASN A 536 -22.15 13.83 39.62
N GLN A 537 -22.36 12.57 39.24
CA GLN A 537 -21.98 11.39 40.03
C GLN A 537 -20.63 10.85 39.58
N ASN A 538 -19.88 10.28 40.53
CA ASN A 538 -18.67 9.54 40.19
C ASN A 538 -19.03 8.25 39.45
N ARG A 539 -18.29 7.95 38.39
CA ARG A 539 -18.44 6.76 37.53
C ARG A 539 -17.14 5.98 37.52
N SER A 540 -17.18 4.70 37.13
CA SER A 540 -15.95 3.94 36.91
C SER A 540 -15.29 4.43 35.62
N LEU A 541 -14.02 4.85 35.70
CA LEU A 541 -13.20 5.29 34.59
C LEU A 541 -11.97 4.39 34.54
N GLU A 542 -11.76 3.71 33.43
CA GLU A 542 -10.94 2.50 33.36
C GLU A 542 -10.15 2.43 32.04
N LEU A 543 -9.01 1.74 32.08
CA LEU A 543 -8.27 1.25 30.91
C LEU A 543 -8.18 -0.27 31.01
N SER A 544 -8.47 -0.96 29.92
CA SER A 544 -8.25 -2.39 29.81
C SER A 544 -6.95 -2.67 29.05
N TRP A 545 -6.17 -3.65 29.53
CA TRP A 545 -4.97 -4.14 28.87
C TRP A 545 -4.97 -5.66 28.76
N ARG A 546 -4.44 -6.17 27.65
CA ARG A 546 -4.27 -7.57 27.29
C ARG A 546 -2.88 -7.82 26.75
N GLY A 547 -2.26 -8.91 27.18
CA GLY A 547 -0.98 -9.34 26.67
C GLY A 547 -0.92 -10.84 26.56
N ARG A 548 -0.22 -11.35 25.54
CA ARG A 548 -0.05 -12.80 25.34
C ARG A 548 0.87 -13.42 26.38
N GLY A 549 0.61 -14.68 26.72
CA GLY A 549 1.43 -15.43 27.67
C GLY A 549 1.17 -15.07 29.14
N GLN A 550 2.11 -15.42 30.02
CA GLN A 550 1.90 -15.32 31.46
C GLN A 550 2.07 -13.90 31.98
N ARG A 551 1.01 -13.37 32.61
CA ARG A 551 1.01 -12.07 33.30
C ARG A 551 1.58 -12.16 34.71
N THR A 552 2.45 -11.23 35.06
CA THR A 552 2.94 -10.96 36.41
C THR A 552 2.66 -9.50 36.75
N GLN A 553 2.06 -9.23 37.92
CA GLN A 553 1.99 -7.87 38.45
C GLN A 553 3.36 -7.50 39.02
N VAL A 554 4.06 -6.58 38.35
CA VAL A 554 5.41 -6.13 38.68
C VAL A 554 5.38 -5.10 39.81
N ALA A 555 4.37 -4.22 39.80
CA ALA A 555 4.14 -3.25 40.86
C ALA A 555 2.64 -2.91 40.94
N ALA A 556 2.15 -2.74 42.17
CA ALA A 556 0.86 -2.13 42.45
C ALA A 556 1.03 -1.21 43.64
N SER A 557 0.86 0.09 43.40
CA SER A 557 0.87 1.14 44.41
C SER A 557 -0.28 2.09 44.14
N ASN A 558 -0.52 3.02 45.08
CA ASN A 558 -1.60 3.99 44.97
C ASN A 558 -1.63 4.70 43.60
N GLN A 559 -0.50 5.04 42.97
CA GLN A 559 -0.49 5.75 41.68
C GLN A 559 0.23 5.02 40.54
N ARG A 560 0.58 3.74 40.70
CA ARG A 560 1.28 2.97 39.67
C ARG A 560 0.77 1.54 39.63
N ALA A 561 0.37 1.09 38.45
CA ALA A 561 0.09 -0.29 38.11
C ALA A 561 1.05 -0.75 37.01
N ALA A 562 1.92 -1.72 37.30
CA ALA A 562 2.87 -2.27 36.33
C ALA A 562 2.61 -3.77 36.15
N ASN A 563 2.36 -4.18 34.91
CA ASN A 563 2.06 -5.57 34.56
C ASN A 563 2.96 -6.01 33.41
N ARG A 564 3.52 -7.22 33.53
CA ARG A 564 4.40 -7.81 32.52
C ARG A 564 3.82 -9.12 32.01
N TRP A 565 3.80 -9.28 30.70
CA TRP A 565 3.45 -10.52 30.02
C TRP A 565 4.69 -11.14 29.39
N SER A 566 4.86 -12.45 29.56
CA SER A 566 5.97 -13.22 29.00
C SER A 566 5.46 -14.26 28.02
N TYR A 567 5.85 -14.14 26.74
CA TYR A 567 5.42 -15.00 25.65
C TYR A 567 6.64 -15.48 24.83
N GLY A 568 6.99 -16.76 24.97
CA GLY A 568 8.20 -17.32 24.37
C GLY A 568 9.46 -16.56 24.80
N GLN A 569 10.20 -16.03 23.82
CA GLN A 569 11.42 -15.24 24.05
C GLN A 569 11.18 -13.73 24.12
N ALA A 570 9.93 -13.29 24.05
CA ALA A 570 9.55 -11.89 24.08
C ALA A 570 8.75 -11.57 25.34
N ARG A 571 8.85 -10.32 25.79
CA ARG A 571 8.10 -9.78 26.93
C ARG A 571 7.54 -8.43 26.55
N VAL A 572 6.36 -8.12 27.09
CA VAL A 572 5.83 -6.77 27.13
C VAL A 572 5.56 -6.37 28.56
N GLN A 573 5.99 -5.17 28.96
CA GLN A 573 5.63 -4.57 30.24
C GLN A 573 4.86 -3.27 30.00
N ILE A 574 3.75 -3.13 30.69
CA ILE A 574 2.90 -1.94 30.66
C ILE A 574 2.90 -1.33 32.06
N ASP A 575 3.43 -0.13 32.16
CA ASP A 575 3.42 0.70 33.36
C ASP A 575 2.39 1.81 33.19
N THR A 576 1.38 1.88 34.07
CA THR A 576 0.32 2.90 34.05
C THR A 576 0.36 3.74 35.33
N THR A 577 0.26 5.05 35.18
CA THR A 577 0.03 6.02 36.28
C THR A 577 -1.13 6.93 35.95
N ALA A 578 -1.70 7.60 36.96
CA ALA A 578 -2.86 8.46 36.77
C ALA A 578 -2.96 9.60 37.78
N THR A 579 -3.90 10.51 37.53
CA THR A 579 -4.35 11.52 38.51
C THR A 579 -5.10 10.85 39.66
N GLY A 580 -4.40 10.71 40.79
CA GLY A 580 -4.89 10.07 42.03
C GLY A 580 -4.83 8.55 42.01
N ASN A 581 -5.54 7.91 42.96
CA ASN A 581 -5.27 6.51 43.26
C ASN A 581 -5.91 5.53 42.28
N LEU A 582 -5.12 4.57 41.78
CA LEU A 582 -5.53 3.50 40.88
C LEU A 582 -5.94 2.23 41.64
N SER A 583 -6.90 1.54 41.08
CA SER A 583 -7.25 0.16 41.40
C SER A 583 -6.94 -0.74 40.20
N THR A 584 -6.63 -2.01 40.47
CA THR A 584 -6.38 -3.00 39.43
C THR A 584 -7.28 -4.21 39.63
N GLU A 585 -7.98 -4.61 38.58
CA GLU A 585 -8.77 -5.83 38.55
C GLU A 585 -8.21 -6.77 37.49
N SER A 586 -8.15 -8.06 37.80
CA SER A 586 -7.69 -9.08 36.85
C SER A 586 -8.88 -9.65 36.11
N ASN A 587 -8.72 -9.84 34.81
CA ASN A 587 -9.68 -10.55 33.97
C ASN A 587 -8.94 -11.48 33.01
N ALA A 588 -9.71 -12.31 32.32
CA ALA A 588 -9.24 -13.10 31.20
C ALA A 588 -9.99 -12.65 29.95
N SER A 589 -9.39 -12.87 28.78
CA SER A 589 -10.09 -12.87 27.51
C SER A 589 -9.63 -14.06 26.65
N LEU A 590 -10.27 -14.26 25.51
CA LEU A 590 -9.82 -15.18 24.46
C LEU A 590 -9.19 -14.43 23.29
N TYR A 591 -8.23 -15.07 22.63
CA TYR A 591 -7.62 -14.62 21.38
C TYR A 591 -7.34 -15.84 20.50
N ALA A 592 -7.55 -15.72 19.20
CA ALA A 592 -7.18 -16.76 18.25
C ALA A 592 -6.21 -16.22 17.19
N ASP A 593 -5.08 -16.91 17.01
CA ASP A 593 -4.13 -16.63 15.93
C ASP A 593 -4.51 -17.35 14.63
N ALA A 594 -5.29 -18.42 14.74
CA ALA A 594 -5.81 -19.19 13.62
C ALA A 594 -7.16 -19.83 13.98
N TRP A 595 -7.88 -20.25 12.95
CA TRP A 595 -9.15 -20.94 13.12
C TRP A 595 -9.00 -22.17 14.04
N GLY A 596 -9.83 -22.23 15.08
CA GLY A 596 -9.90 -23.36 16.02
C GLY A 596 -8.74 -23.45 16.99
N GLN A 597 -7.93 -22.40 17.10
CA GLN A 597 -6.76 -22.32 17.97
C GLN A 597 -6.91 -21.15 18.96
N GLU A 598 -7.87 -21.29 19.88
CA GLU A 598 -8.13 -20.28 20.90
C GLU A 598 -7.09 -20.37 22.04
N GLU A 599 -6.56 -19.22 22.43
CA GLU A 599 -5.64 -19.03 23.55
C GLU A 599 -6.33 -18.14 24.60
N SER A 600 -6.25 -18.54 25.88
CA SER A 600 -6.63 -17.66 26.98
C SER A 600 -5.55 -16.60 27.20
N VAL A 601 -5.97 -15.34 27.15
CA VAL A 601 -5.12 -14.17 27.33
C VAL A 601 -5.48 -13.51 28.65
N SER A 602 -4.48 -13.37 29.52
CA SER A 602 -4.69 -12.69 30.80
C SER A 602 -4.70 -11.17 30.62
N GLY A 603 -5.62 -10.50 31.30
CA GLY A 603 -5.83 -9.07 31.21
C GLY A 603 -5.82 -8.36 32.55
N VAL A 604 -5.74 -7.04 32.52
CA VAL A 604 -5.88 -6.18 33.70
C VAL A 604 -6.73 -4.96 33.34
N ILE A 605 -7.69 -4.63 34.20
CA ILE A 605 -8.39 -3.36 34.19
C ILE A 605 -7.73 -2.45 35.22
N VAL A 606 -7.34 -1.26 34.80
CA VAL A 606 -6.70 -0.24 35.64
C VAL A 606 -7.57 1.00 35.64
N GLY A 607 -8.04 1.42 36.79
CA GLY A 607 -9.01 2.53 36.83
C GLY A 607 -9.33 3.01 38.23
N ARG A 608 -10.29 3.93 38.30
CA ARG A 608 -10.85 4.43 39.56
C ARG A 608 -12.24 5.03 39.36
N SER A 609 -12.95 5.19 40.47
CA SER A 609 -14.17 6.00 40.49
C SER A 609 -13.84 7.50 40.47
N GLY A 610 -14.51 8.25 39.59
CA GLY A 610 -14.33 9.69 39.45
C GLY A 610 -15.22 10.31 38.37
N ARG A 611 -15.04 11.61 38.13
CA ARG A 611 -15.69 12.35 37.03
C ARG A 611 -14.76 12.63 35.85
N ALA A 612 -13.46 12.61 36.12
CA ALA A 612 -12.41 12.69 35.13
C ALA A 612 -11.24 11.82 35.58
N LEU A 613 -10.51 11.25 34.63
CA LEU A 613 -9.32 10.46 34.87
C LEU A 613 -8.31 10.73 33.77
N THR A 614 -7.11 11.14 34.15
CA THR A 614 -5.99 11.35 33.24
C THR A 614 -4.95 10.29 33.52
N LEU A 615 -4.52 9.54 32.50
CA LEU A 615 -3.54 8.47 32.62
C LEU A 615 -2.38 8.66 31.65
N VAL A 616 -1.24 8.06 32.01
CA VAL A 616 -0.10 7.80 31.13
C VAL A 616 0.26 6.33 31.27
N SER A 617 0.47 5.65 30.14
CA SER A 617 1.00 4.28 30.10
C SER A 617 2.24 4.20 29.22
N ALA A 618 3.29 3.50 29.67
CA ALA A 618 4.47 3.16 28.88
C ALA A 618 4.48 1.66 28.57
N LEU A 619 4.52 1.30 27.30
CA LEU A 619 4.49 -0.07 26.78
C LEU A 619 5.87 -0.41 26.21
N GLN A 620 6.57 -1.34 26.86
CA GLN A 620 7.94 -1.70 26.54
C GLN A 620 8.02 -3.16 26.09
N ALA A 621 8.55 -3.42 24.90
CA ALA A 621 8.78 -4.76 24.39
C ALA A 621 10.28 -5.09 24.39
N TYR A 622 10.66 -6.22 24.97
CA TYR A 622 12.08 -6.58 25.15
C TYR A 622 12.28 -8.11 25.18
N PRO A 623 13.48 -8.61 24.85
CA PRO A 623 13.76 -10.04 24.87
C PRO A 623 13.79 -10.60 26.30
N SER A 624 13.61 -11.92 26.42
CA SER A 624 13.65 -12.65 27.68
C SER A 624 15.02 -12.57 28.40
N SER A 625 16.07 -12.23 27.67
CA SER A 625 17.43 -12.01 28.17
C SER A 625 17.66 -10.60 28.75
N ALA A 626 16.73 -9.67 28.52
CA ALA A 626 16.83 -8.28 28.96
C ALA A 626 15.80 -7.94 30.05
N SER A 627 16.00 -6.77 30.66
CA SER A 627 15.08 -6.15 31.61
C SER A 627 14.35 -4.98 30.95
N ALA A 628 13.14 -4.68 31.43
CA ALA A 628 12.46 -3.44 31.08
C ALA A 628 13.29 -2.22 31.52
N MET A 629 13.15 -1.11 30.79
CA MET A 629 13.59 0.20 31.25
C MET A 629 12.89 0.55 32.56
N SER A 630 13.63 1.19 33.46
CA SER A 630 13.09 1.61 34.74
C SER A 630 12.07 2.73 34.57
N VAL A 631 11.02 2.69 35.40
CA VAL A 631 9.94 3.68 35.39
C VAL A 631 9.71 4.19 36.81
N THR A 632 9.66 5.51 36.96
CA THR A 632 9.24 6.20 38.19
C THR A 632 8.01 7.06 37.92
N THR A 633 7.16 7.24 38.93
CA THR A 633 5.89 8.00 38.80
C THR A 633 5.90 9.22 39.69
N SER A 634 5.34 10.31 39.19
CA SER A 634 5.38 11.64 39.82
C SER A 634 4.10 12.43 39.54
N SER A 635 2.98 11.71 39.43
CA SER A 635 1.66 12.25 39.14
C SER A 635 1.13 13.14 40.27
N THR A 636 0.46 14.23 39.89
CA THR A 636 -0.23 15.15 40.80
C THR A 636 -1.74 14.96 40.69
N SER A 637 -2.52 15.81 41.37
CA SER A 637 -3.97 15.88 41.14
C SER A 637 -4.33 16.51 39.79
N ALA A 638 -3.42 17.29 39.19
CA ALA A 638 -3.66 18.05 37.96
C ALA A 638 -3.13 17.34 36.70
N ALA A 639 -2.03 16.59 36.80
CA ALA A 639 -1.41 15.89 35.68
C ALA A 639 -0.91 14.49 36.09
N ALA A 640 -0.99 13.53 35.16
CA ALA A 640 -0.35 12.23 35.31
C ALA A 640 1.04 12.30 34.69
N ALA A 641 2.06 11.81 35.40
CA ALA A 641 3.42 11.83 34.88
C ALA A 641 4.27 10.64 35.33
N MET A 642 5.12 10.18 34.42
CA MET A 642 6.15 9.18 34.70
C MET A 642 7.45 9.52 33.98
N THR A 643 8.56 9.02 34.50
CA THR A 643 9.88 9.09 33.86
C THR A 643 10.31 7.69 33.43
N VAL A 644 10.66 7.52 32.16
CA VAL A 644 11.20 6.29 31.57
C VAL A 644 12.70 6.47 31.35
N SER A 645 13.52 5.54 31.83
CA SER A 645 14.97 5.55 31.58
C SER A 645 15.29 5.04 30.17
N ALA A 646 15.01 5.85 29.15
CA ALA A 646 15.29 5.53 27.76
C ALA A 646 16.79 5.60 27.44
N VAL A 647 17.19 4.96 26.33
CA VAL A 647 18.55 5.11 25.79
C VAL A 647 18.66 6.51 25.19
N GLY A 648 19.72 7.25 25.54
CA GLY A 648 19.87 8.67 25.19
C GLY A 648 19.46 9.64 26.30
N GLY A 649 18.77 9.13 27.34
CA GLY A 649 18.47 9.83 28.58
C GLY A 649 17.02 9.64 29.06
N PRO A 650 16.68 10.17 30.24
CA PRO A 650 15.36 9.97 30.81
C PRO A 650 14.29 10.79 30.07
N ASP A 651 13.24 10.12 29.63
CA ASP A 651 12.06 10.72 29.01
C ASP A 651 10.98 10.93 30.06
N ILE A 652 10.48 12.16 30.18
CA ILE A 652 9.37 12.53 31.06
C ILE A 652 8.09 12.56 30.24
N LEU A 653 7.16 11.67 30.58
CA LEU A 653 5.84 11.58 29.96
C LEU A 653 4.83 12.31 30.84
N VAL A 654 4.07 13.24 30.27
CA VAL A 654 3.05 14.02 30.98
C VAL A 654 1.73 13.99 30.20
N SER A 655 0.64 13.63 30.88
CA SER A 655 -0.74 13.78 30.38
C SER A 655 -1.48 14.78 31.25
N ALA A 656 -2.19 15.71 30.62
CA ALA A 656 -2.96 16.76 31.29
C ALA A 656 -4.36 16.89 30.68
N PRO A 657 -5.38 17.44 31.38
CA PRO A 657 -6.73 17.57 30.85
C PRO A 657 -6.82 18.38 29.54
N GLY A 658 -5.95 19.38 29.35
CA GLY A 658 -5.99 20.30 28.21
C GLY A 658 -6.95 21.48 28.40
N THR A 659 -7.27 21.82 29.66
CA THR A 659 -8.15 22.96 30.02
C THR A 659 -7.39 24.07 30.75
N GLY A 660 -6.07 24.16 30.54
CA GLY A 660 -5.16 25.07 31.22
C GLY A 660 -3.88 24.39 31.71
N PRO A 661 -2.93 25.16 32.29
CA PRO A 661 -1.64 24.65 32.73
C PRO A 661 -1.75 23.61 33.85
N ALA A 662 -1.02 22.50 33.72
CA ALA A 662 -0.89 21.46 34.72
C ALA A 662 0.58 21.04 34.89
N SER A 663 1.01 20.85 36.13
CA SER A 663 2.41 20.56 36.46
C SER A 663 2.60 19.19 37.12
N ALA A 664 3.62 18.46 36.68
CA ALA A 664 4.11 17.22 37.29
C ALA A 664 5.55 16.94 36.81
N ALA A 665 6.38 16.25 37.62
CA ALA A 665 7.79 15.95 37.25
C ALA A 665 8.67 17.17 36.88
N GLY A 666 8.36 18.37 37.36
CA GLY A 666 9.06 19.59 36.95
C GLY A 666 8.69 20.09 35.54
N VAL A 667 7.72 19.46 34.88
CA VAL A 667 7.15 19.89 33.61
C VAL A 667 5.81 20.56 33.88
N THR A 668 5.60 21.75 33.33
CA THR A 668 4.31 22.45 33.28
C THR A 668 3.85 22.48 31.83
N LEU A 669 2.68 21.89 31.58
CA LEU A 669 2.08 21.77 30.25
C LEU A 669 0.72 22.45 30.26
N ASP A 670 0.52 23.40 29.36
CA ASP A 670 -0.81 23.84 28.94
C ASP A 670 -1.14 23.17 27.60
N GLY A 671 -1.72 21.98 27.66
CA GLY A 671 -1.93 21.09 26.52
C GLY A 671 -2.44 19.72 26.94
N LYS A 672 -2.49 18.77 26.00
CA LYS A 672 -3.09 17.44 26.23
C LYS A 672 -2.06 16.39 26.66
N ALA A 673 -0.90 16.37 26.02
CA ALA A 673 0.20 15.46 26.35
C ALA A 673 1.57 16.07 26.00
N ALA A 674 2.62 15.61 26.68
CA ALA A 674 4.01 15.92 26.35
C ALA A 674 4.94 14.73 26.65
N ILE A 675 5.96 14.58 25.80
CA ILE A 675 7.15 13.73 25.99
C ILE A 675 8.33 14.69 26.03
N VAL A 676 9.12 14.68 27.10
CA VAL A 676 10.24 15.62 27.27
C VAL A 676 11.52 14.88 27.58
N ARG A 677 12.56 15.11 26.78
CA ARG A 677 13.93 14.66 27.04
C ARG A 677 14.81 15.86 27.38
N LYS A 678 15.42 15.81 28.56
CA LYS A 678 16.31 16.88 29.04
C LYS A 678 17.72 16.83 28.44
N THR A 679 18.20 15.64 28.10
CA THR A 679 19.54 15.42 27.52
C THR A 679 19.49 15.54 26.01
N GLY A 680 20.10 16.60 25.45
CA GLY A 680 19.90 16.95 24.04
C GLY A 680 18.45 17.40 23.82
N PRO A 681 18.10 18.62 24.28
CA PRO A 681 16.72 19.05 24.50
C PRO A 681 15.79 18.63 23.37
N ALA A 682 14.81 17.79 23.68
CA ALA A 682 13.83 17.31 22.72
C ALA A 682 12.48 17.20 23.40
N ALA A 683 11.41 17.52 22.68
CA ALA A 683 10.07 17.25 23.18
C ALA A 683 9.07 16.98 22.06
N ALA A 684 8.01 16.25 22.39
CA ALA A 684 6.82 16.09 21.57
C ALA A 684 5.62 16.53 22.40
N VAL A 685 4.76 17.36 21.83
CA VAL A 685 3.61 17.97 22.52
C VAL A 685 2.35 17.79 21.68
N VAL A 686 1.20 17.66 22.35
CA VAL A 686 -0.09 17.48 21.70
C VAL A 686 -1.06 18.56 22.16
N ASP A 687 -1.58 19.32 21.20
CA ASP A 687 -2.45 20.49 21.34
C ASP A 687 -1.97 21.41 22.48
N ALA A 688 -0.68 21.76 22.47
CA ALA A 688 -0.07 22.56 23.52
C ALA A 688 0.01 24.04 23.14
N VAL A 689 -0.37 24.90 24.08
CA VAL A 689 -0.17 26.36 24.06
C VAL A 689 1.16 26.73 24.69
N SER A 690 1.58 26.02 25.73
CA SER A 690 2.89 26.23 26.34
C SER A 690 3.46 24.97 26.99
N LEU A 691 4.79 24.89 27.01
CA LEU A 691 5.56 23.90 27.75
C LEU A 691 6.64 24.64 28.53
N SER A 692 6.80 24.32 29.81
CA SER A 692 7.94 24.76 30.61
C SER A 692 8.54 23.59 31.38
N VAL A 693 9.86 23.53 31.44
CA VAL A 693 10.62 22.45 32.08
C VAL A 693 11.55 23.08 33.11
N ASP A 694 11.42 22.63 34.36
CA ASP A 694 12.13 23.16 35.53
C ASP A 694 12.05 24.71 35.66
N GLY A 695 10.94 25.28 35.20
CA GLY A 695 10.68 26.72 35.22
C GLY A 695 11.16 27.49 33.99
N ALA A 696 11.93 26.88 33.09
CA ALA A 696 12.30 27.47 31.81
C ALA A 696 11.21 27.20 30.77
N THR A 697 10.78 28.24 30.04
CA THR A 697 9.84 28.09 28.93
C THR A 697 10.54 27.40 27.77
N TRP A 698 9.97 26.29 27.31
CA TRP A 698 10.44 25.51 26.17
C TRP A 698 9.63 25.75 24.91
N LEU A 699 8.36 26.12 25.09
CA LEU A 699 7.38 26.29 24.04
C LEU A 699 6.38 27.37 24.42
N VAL A 700 6.09 28.27 23.49
CA VAL A 700 4.83 29.01 23.43
C VAL A 700 4.30 28.89 22.01
N ALA A 701 3.03 28.49 21.86
CA ALA A 701 2.38 28.31 20.57
C ALA A 701 1.06 29.07 20.51
N SER A 702 0.80 29.71 19.36
CA SER A 702 -0.48 30.35 19.07
C SER A 702 -0.89 30.12 17.61
N PRO A 703 -2.02 29.44 17.35
CA PRO A 703 -2.86 28.67 18.29
C PRO A 703 -2.11 27.46 18.89
N ALA A 704 -2.80 26.65 19.72
CA ALA A 704 -2.22 25.41 20.25
C ALA A 704 -1.70 24.51 19.13
N ALA A 705 -0.54 23.89 19.33
CA ALA A 705 0.14 23.11 18.30
C ALA A 705 0.44 21.67 18.77
N THR A 706 0.42 20.75 17.82
CA THR A 706 0.96 19.39 17.99
C THR A 706 2.22 19.28 17.14
N LEU A 707 3.35 19.00 17.78
CA LEU A 707 4.65 18.98 17.14
C LEU A 707 5.66 18.17 17.95
N ALA A 708 6.75 17.76 17.32
CA ALA A 708 7.92 17.24 18.01
C ALA A 708 9.18 17.94 17.49
N TRP A 709 10.16 18.10 18.37
CA TRP A 709 11.45 18.65 18.00
C TRP A 709 12.60 17.95 18.70
N THR A 710 13.74 18.00 18.04
CA THR A 710 15.03 17.51 18.51
C THR A 710 16.07 18.60 18.27
N VAL A 711 16.92 18.87 19.27
CA VAL A 711 18.01 19.85 19.16
C VAL A 711 19.36 19.15 19.17
N SER A 712 20.23 19.61 18.27
CA SER A 712 21.62 19.18 18.07
C SER A 712 22.58 20.37 18.17
N GLY A 713 23.89 20.15 18.07
CA GLY A 713 24.87 21.24 18.04
C GLY A 713 24.67 22.20 16.85
N ASP A 714 24.26 21.66 15.70
CA ASP A 714 24.19 22.39 14.43
C ASP A 714 22.74 22.77 14.06
N GLY A 715 21.92 23.05 15.08
CA GLY A 715 20.52 23.44 14.92
C GLY A 715 19.51 22.41 15.41
N PHE A 716 18.27 22.52 14.92
CA PHE A 716 17.14 21.70 15.36
C PHE A 716 16.19 21.33 14.23
N VAL A 717 15.43 20.27 14.45
CA VAL A 717 14.34 19.83 13.57
C VAL A 717 13.05 19.91 14.35
N VAL A 718 12.01 20.50 13.76
CA VAL A 718 10.64 20.49 14.28
C VAL A 718 9.76 19.84 13.23
N THR A 719 9.06 18.78 13.58
CA THR A 719 7.95 18.27 12.78
C THR A 719 6.67 18.82 13.39
N VAL A 720 5.84 19.47 12.58
CA VAL A 720 4.54 20.00 13.01
C VAL A 720 3.43 19.23 12.33
N SER A 721 2.42 18.83 13.12
CA SER A 721 1.27 18.07 12.64
C SER A 721 0.59 18.79 11.46
N PRO A 722 0.31 18.09 10.35
CA PRO A 722 -0.39 18.68 9.20
C PRO A 722 -1.83 19.10 9.53
N ASP A 723 -2.39 18.61 10.63
CA ASP A 723 -3.71 19.00 11.13
C ASP A 723 -3.69 20.35 11.87
N SER A 724 -2.52 20.96 12.02
CA SER A 724 -2.39 22.33 12.53
C SER A 724 -2.96 23.31 11.48
N GLY A 725 -3.46 24.46 11.92
CA GLY A 725 -3.97 25.49 11.01
C GLY A 725 -2.93 25.93 9.96
N ALA A 726 -3.39 26.59 8.89
CA ALA A 726 -2.54 26.97 7.74
C ALA A 726 -1.27 27.78 8.09
N SER A 727 -1.24 28.44 9.26
CA SER A 727 -0.05 29.08 9.81
C SER A 727 -0.10 29.10 11.33
N PHE A 728 1.04 28.94 12.00
CA PHE A 728 1.18 29.04 13.45
C PHE A 728 2.40 29.88 13.84
N SER A 729 2.48 30.26 15.12
CA SER A 729 3.68 30.85 15.72
C SER A 729 4.22 29.97 16.83
N LEU A 730 5.54 29.87 16.93
CA LEU A 730 6.27 29.01 17.85
C LEU A 730 7.45 29.77 18.43
N ASP A 731 7.46 29.94 19.75
CA ASP A 731 8.63 30.43 20.48
C ASP A 731 9.27 29.25 21.20
N LEU A 732 10.46 28.87 20.75
CA LEU A 732 11.26 27.79 21.33
C LEU A 732 12.30 28.39 22.28
N GLY A 733 11.92 28.50 23.54
CA GLY A 733 12.86 28.85 24.60
C GLY A 733 13.77 27.67 24.91
N HIS A 734 15.06 27.92 25.16
CA HIS A 734 16.05 26.90 25.54
C HIS A 734 16.41 25.85 24.47
N THR A 735 17.06 26.27 23.39
CA THR A 735 17.71 25.36 22.44
C THR A 735 19.13 24.97 22.86
N GLY A 736 19.81 25.77 23.69
CA GLY A 736 21.23 25.56 24.00
C GLY A 736 22.17 25.82 22.81
N LEU A 737 21.62 26.34 21.71
CA LEU A 737 22.34 26.76 20.51
C LEU A 737 22.98 28.13 20.75
N ASP A 738 24.09 28.42 20.04
CA ASP A 738 24.74 29.72 20.10
C ASP A 738 23.89 30.75 19.33
N LEU A 739 23.22 31.63 20.07
CA LEU A 739 22.37 32.69 19.51
C LEU A 739 23.17 33.83 18.85
N SER A 740 24.51 33.79 18.89
CA SER A 740 25.36 34.71 18.15
C SER A 740 25.56 34.32 16.69
N GLU A 741 25.25 33.07 16.32
CA GLU A 741 25.29 32.60 14.94
C GLU A 741 24.08 33.05 14.13
N VAL A 742 24.27 33.18 12.82
CA VAL A 742 23.16 33.41 11.88
C VAL A 742 22.56 32.06 11.53
N TYR A 743 21.23 31.92 11.65
CA TYR A 743 20.51 30.70 11.31
C TYR A 743 19.66 30.88 10.07
N ALA A 744 19.57 29.84 9.25
CA ALA A 744 18.59 29.73 8.18
C ALA A 744 17.66 28.55 8.47
N GLY A 745 16.43 28.65 7.98
CA GLY A 745 15.45 27.57 8.13
C GLY A 745 14.71 27.30 6.84
N SER A 746 14.16 26.11 6.73
CA SER A 746 13.27 25.71 5.66
C SER A 746 12.12 24.86 6.18
N VAL A 747 10.96 24.92 5.53
CA VAL A 747 9.82 24.03 5.76
C VAL A 747 9.68 23.14 4.55
N ASP A 748 9.83 21.83 4.73
CA ASP A 748 9.75 20.84 3.65
C ASP A 748 10.65 21.22 2.45
N GLY A 749 11.85 21.73 2.76
CA GLY A 749 12.83 22.19 1.77
C GLY A 749 12.61 23.61 1.23
N VAL A 750 11.49 24.27 1.54
CA VAL A 750 11.21 25.66 1.13
C VAL A 750 11.83 26.64 2.13
N PRO A 751 12.74 27.54 1.73
CA PRO A 751 13.39 28.48 2.64
C PRO A 751 12.41 29.42 3.34
N LEU A 752 12.66 29.68 4.63
CA LEU A 752 11.94 30.65 5.43
C LEU A 752 12.49 32.07 5.21
N GLY A 753 11.59 33.05 5.11
CA GLY A 753 11.97 34.47 5.10
C GLY A 753 12.32 35.00 6.49
N ALA A 754 12.99 36.16 6.54
CA ALA A 754 13.35 36.84 7.80
C ALA A 754 12.13 37.27 8.65
N SER A 755 10.93 37.33 8.06
CA SER A 755 9.68 37.57 8.80
C SER A 755 9.09 36.30 9.41
N GLN A 756 9.56 35.13 8.98
CA GLN A 756 9.07 33.82 9.41
C GLN A 756 10.00 33.15 10.42
N LEU A 757 11.31 33.40 10.34
CA LEU A 757 12.30 32.96 11.31
C LEU A 757 13.05 34.17 11.86
N SER A 758 13.04 34.33 13.17
CA SER A 758 13.90 35.30 13.87
C SER A 758 14.51 34.66 15.11
N VAL A 759 15.71 35.13 15.49
CA VAL A 759 16.45 34.66 16.66
C VAL A 759 16.73 35.86 17.55
N ASP A 760 16.42 35.76 18.84
CA ASP A 760 16.75 36.76 19.84
C ASP A 760 17.15 36.11 21.18
N ALA A 761 17.28 36.91 22.25
CA ALA A 761 17.73 36.44 23.56
C ALA A 761 16.79 35.41 24.22
N ASP A 762 15.51 35.40 23.84
CA ASP A 762 14.51 34.46 24.36
C ASP A 762 14.47 33.16 23.55
N GLY A 763 15.15 33.10 22.39
CA GLY A 763 15.39 31.90 21.60
C GLY A 763 15.00 32.03 20.13
N PHE A 764 14.44 30.95 19.59
CA PHE A 764 13.99 30.90 18.20
C PHE A 764 12.50 31.19 18.10
N HIS A 765 12.14 32.07 17.17
CA HIS A 765 10.77 32.47 16.92
C HIS A 765 10.40 32.14 15.48
N LEU A 766 9.46 31.22 15.32
CA LEU A 766 8.81 30.93 14.06
C LEU A 766 7.48 31.66 14.03
N LYS A 767 7.22 32.48 13.01
CA LYS A 767 5.99 33.28 12.91
C LYS A 767 5.30 33.06 11.58
N ASN A 768 4.02 32.73 11.63
CA ASN A 768 3.19 32.46 10.46
C ASN A 768 3.81 31.40 9.53
N VAL A 769 4.32 30.32 10.11
CA VAL A 769 4.95 29.21 9.38
C VAL A 769 3.90 28.13 9.12
N ALA A 770 3.95 27.54 7.93
CA ALA A 770 3.07 26.43 7.58
C ALA A 770 3.45 25.15 8.35
N PRO A 771 2.50 24.25 8.65
CA PRO A 771 2.82 22.93 9.17
C PRO A 771 3.69 22.13 8.20
N GLY A 772 4.56 21.28 8.72
CA GLY A 772 5.53 20.51 7.94
C GLY A 772 6.78 20.18 8.76
N THR A 773 7.81 19.68 8.09
CA THR A 773 9.14 19.52 8.68
C THR A 773 9.92 20.81 8.55
N ILE A 774 10.18 21.44 9.68
CA ILE A 774 11.00 22.63 9.81
C ILE A 774 12.40 22.19 10.19
N VAL A 775 13.38 22.53 9.36
CA VAL A 775 14.79 22.34 9.65
C VAL A 775 15.40 23.72 9.84
N VAL A 776 16.03 23.96 10.98
CA VAL A 776 16.79 25.17 11.27
C VAL A 776 18.21 24.78 11.60
N GLY A 777 19.18 25.41 10.95
CA GLY A 777 20.60 25.21 11.20
C GLY A 777 21.38 26.49 10.94
N PRO A 778 22.70 26.49 11.21
CA PRO A 778 23.58 27.58 10.83
C PRO A 778 23.32 27.97 9.37
N ALA A 779 23.18 29.27 9.12
CA ALA A 779 22.92 29.76 7.78
C ALA A 779 24.10 29.36 6.90
N PRO A 780 23.86 28.65 5.77
CA PRO A 780 24.93 28.38 4.84
C PRO A 780 25.50 29.72 4.36
N CYS A 781 26.83 29.81 4.27
CA CYS A 781 27.48 30.97 3.68
C CYS A 781 26.96 31.20 2.25
N ARG A 782 26.96 32.46 1.81
CA ARG A 782 26.42 32.79 0.48
C ARG A 782 27.29 32.13 -0.58
N GLN A 783 26.76 31.12 -1.27
CA GLN A 783 27.45 30.57 -2.44
C GLN A 783 27.76 31.69 -3.45
N GLY A 784 29.05 31.85 -3.77
CA GLY A 784 29.53 32.91 -4.65
C GLY A 784 29.79 34.28 -3.99
N SER A 785 29.64 34.42 -2.66
CA SER A 785 30.46 35.40 -1.92
C SER A 785 31.85 34.79 -1.71
N GLY A 786 32.90 35.61 -1.67
CA GLY A 786 34.28 35.12 -1.45
C GLY A 786 34.55 34.60 -0.02
N GLU A 787 33.55 33.99 0.63
CA GLU A 787 33.58 33.53 2.02
C GLU A 787 33.56 32.00 2.16
N ASP A 788 33.07 31.26 1.15
CA ASP A 788 33.07 29.78 1.04
C ASP A 788 33.36 29.40 -0.43
N PRO A 789 34.64 29.38 -0.84
CA PRO A 789 35.04 29.21 -2.23
C PRO A 789 34.89 27.78 -2.78
N ASP A 790 34.85 26.76 -1.92
CA ASP A 790 34.82 25.35 -2.33
C ASP A 790 33.49 24.63 -2.07
N GLY A 791 32.56 25.28 -1.37
CA GLY A 791 31.18 24.85 -1.21
C GLY A 791 30.99 23.76 -0.17
N ASP A 792 31.91 23.61 0.78
CA ASP A 792 31.85 22.62 1.86
C ASP A 792 31.06 23.08 3.10
N ARG A 793 30.69 24.36 3.11
CA ARG A 793 29.89 25.08 4.11
C ARG A 793 30.65 25.50 5.38
N ILE A 794 31.98 25.57 5.34
CA ILE A 794 32.84 26.16 6.36
C ILE A 794 33.42 27.48 5.82
N CYS A 795 33.60 28.50 6.68
CA CYS A 795 33.85 29.87 6.19
C CYS A 795 35.02 30.58 6.90
N GLY A 796 35.80 31.33 6.12
CA GLY A 796 36.82 32.25 6.61
C GLY A 796 37.94 31.56 7.40
N SER A 797 38.33 32.12 8.54
CA SER A 797 39.43 31.57 9.36
C SER A 797 39.09 30.28 10.10
N ALA A 798 37.85 29.79 9.99
CA ALA A 798 37.44 28.48 10.48
C ALA A 798 37.63 27.40 9.42
N ASP A 799 37.88 27.79 8.17
CA ASP A 799 38.17 26.89 7.06
C ASP A 799 39.69 26.68 6.95
N VAL A 800 40.16 25.52 7.43
CA VAL A 800 41.56 25.10 7.32
C VAL A 800 41.90 24.66 5.88
N CYS A 801 40.90 24.49 5.01
CA CYS A 801 41.06 24.21 3.58
C CYS A 801 40.24 25.12 2.68
N PRO A 802 40.55 26.44 2.58
CA PRO A 802 39.74 27.48 1.92
C PRO A 802 39.31 27.28 0.46
N THR A 803 39.82 26.25 -0.19
CA THR A 803 39.60 25.97 -1.62
C THR A 803 39.42 24.48 -1.90
N VAL A 804 39.37 23.62 -0.88
CA VAL A 804 39.24 22.17 -1.02
C VAL A 804 38.18 21.70 -0.04
N ALA A 805 37.04 21.27 -0.58
CA ALA A 805 35.90 20.93 0.24
C ALA A 805 36.19 19.84 1.27
N ASP A 806 36.22 20.22 2.55
CA ASP A 806 36.45 19.41 3.73
C ASP A 806 35.50 19.83 4.88
N PRO A 807 34.26 19.29 4.89
CA PRO A 807 33.33 19.55 6.00
C PRO A 807 33.81 19.04 7.38
N GLY A 808 34.89 18.24 7.42
CA GLY A 808 35.45 17.62 8.63
C GLY A 808 36.60 18.40 9.27
N GLN A 809 37.21 19.34 8.55
CA GLN A 809 38.20 20.32 9.02
C GLN A 809 39.33 19.69 9.86
N GLN A 810 39.84 18.54 9.41
CA GLN A 810 40.90 17.84 10.12
C GLN A 810 42.24 18.53 9.87
N ASP A 811 42.93 18.88 10.95
CA ASP A 811 44.27 19.45 10.95
C ASP A 811 45.09 18.68 11.99
N SER A 812 45.73 17.60 11.55
CA SER A 812 46.37 16.62 12.43
C SER A 812 47.64 17.18 13.08
N ASP A 813 48.35 18.10 12.43
CA ASP A 813 49.61 18.66 12.90
C ASP A 813 49.49 20.08 13.49
N HIS A 814 48.29 20.66 13.40
CA HIS A 814 47.85 21.93 13.98
C HIS A 814 48.62 23.15 13.44
N ASP A 815 49.02 23.11 12.17
CA ASP A 815 49.74 24.21 11.53
C ASP A 815 48.81 25.27 10.90
N GLY A 816 47.50 24.98 10.86
CA GLY A 816 46.46 25.85 10.31
C GLY A 816 46.13 25.57 8.83
N ILE A 817 46.66 24.50 8.25
CA ILE A 817 46.30 23.96 6.94
C ILE A 817 45.70 22.56 7.17
N GLY A 818 44.53 22.28 6.63
CA GLY A 818 43.86 20.99 6.85
C GLY A 818 44.51 19.84 6.07
N ASP A 819 44.44 18.64 6.63
CA ASP A 819 44.93 17.38 6.06
C ASP A 819 44.40 17.16 4.62
N ALA A 820 43.20 17.68 4.31
CA ALA A 820 42.57 17.57 3.00
C ALA A 820 43.27 18.41 1.91
N CYS A 821 43.82 19.56 2.28
CA CYS A 821 44.53 20.49 1.40
C CYS A 821 46.06 20.47 1.62
N GLU A 822 46.55 19.63 2.54
CA GLU A 822 47.97 19.40 2.77
C GLU A 822 48.58 18.43 1.72
N CYS A 823 49.67 18.83 1.06
CA CYS A 823 50.36 18.01 0.05
C CYS A 823 51.33 17.00 0.70
N LEU A 824 50.79 15.99 1.40
CA LEU A 824 51.59 14.94 2.05
C LEU A 824 52.15 13.88 1.08
N ASP A 825 51.52 13.67 -0.10
CA ASP A 825 51.96 12.69 -1.11
C ASP A 825 51.72 13.21 -2.55
N ALA A 826 52.62 14.07 -3.03
CA ALA A 826 52.46 14.77 -4.31
C ALA A 826 52.88 13.91 -5.54
N ALA A 827 51.90 13.25 -6.16
CA ALA A 827 51.85 12.98 -7.60
C ALA A 827 50.41 12.72 -8.10
N ASP A 828 49.49 12.22 -7.25
CA ASP A 828 48.17 11.71 -7.69
C ASP A 828 47.02 12.74 -7.61
N ARG A 829 47.21 13.88 -6.95
CA ARG A 829 46.14 14.89 -6.70
C ARG A 829 46.21 16.17 -7.55
N CYS A 830 47.28 16.36 -8.33
CA CYS A 830 47.41 17.50 -9.24
C CYS A 830 47.24 17.11 -10.71
N ASP A 831 46.75 15.90 -11.00
CA ASP A 831 46.50 15.47 -12.38
C ASP A 831 45.34 16.28 -12.99
N ASP A 832 45.58 17.10 -14.03
CA ASP A 832 44.50 17.82 -14.73
C ASP A 832 43.71 16.92 -15.69
N GLY A 833 44.04 15.63 -15.73
CA GLY A 833 43.40 14.63 -16.58
C GLY A 833 43.80 14.76 -18.05
N THR A 834 44.77 15.62 -18.38
CA THR A 834 45.25 15.79 -19.75
C THR A 834 46.60 15.10 -19.93
N PRO A 835 46.77 14.23 -20.95
CA PRO A 835 48.08 13.65 -21.27
C PRO A 835 49.06 14.69 -21.87
N CYS A 836 48.62 15.94 -22.03
CA CYS A 836 49.38 17.01 -22.67
C CYS A 836 50.05 17.97 -21.67
N THR A 837 50.00 17.67 -20.38
CA THR A 837 50.70 18.38 -19.31
C THR A 837 51.50 17.39 -18.44
N THR A 838 52.46 17.92 -17.69
CA THR A 838 53.11 17.23 -16.58
C THR A 838 52.83 18.01 -15.31
N ASP A 839 52.34 17.30 -14.29
CA ASP A 839 51.74 17.92 -13.13
C ASP A 839 52.60 17.81 -11.87
N SER A 840 52.57 18.86 -11.05
CA SER A 840 53.33 18.95 -9.80
C SER A 840 52.64 19.86 -8.77
N CYS A 841 52.60 19.48 -7.49
CA CYS A 841 52.14 20.34 -6.38
C CYS A 841 53.31 21.18 -5.84
N VAL A 842 53.08 22.47 -5.59
CA VAL A 842 54.00 23.33 -4.83
C VAL A 842 53.80 23.10 -3.33
N SER A 843 54.76 22.44 -2.68
CA SER A 843 54.67 21.96 -1.29
C SER A 843 54.48 23.03 -0.20
N THR A 844 54.54 24.33 -0.54
CA THR A 844 54.38 25.44 0.41
C THR A 844 53.09 26.24 0.23
N SER A 845 52.35 26.02 -0.86
CA SER A 845 51.11 26.76 -1.17
C SER A 845 49.94 25.86 -1.59
N GLY A 846 50.18 24.55 -1.79
CA GLY A 846 49.16 23.65 -2.32
C GLY A 846 48.83 23.88 -3.80
N GLU A 847 49.47 24.85 -4.47
CA GLU A 847 49.19 25.20 -5.86
C GLU A 847 49.62 24.08 -6.83
N CYS A 848 48.70 23.60 -7.66
CA CYS A 848 48.99 22.68 -8.75
C CYS A 848 49.59 23.41 -9.96
N LYS A 849 50.65 22.83 -10.52
CA LYS A 849 51.36 23.34 -11.69
C LYS A 849 51.34 22.33 -12.82
N HIS A 850 50.62 22.68 -13.88
CA HIS A 850 50.48 21.92 -15.12
C HIS A 850 51.42 22.49 -16.19
N VAL A 851 52.47 21.76 -16.55
CA VAL A 851 53.46 22.21 -17.53
C VAL A 851 53.20 21.51 -18.87
N PRO A 852 52.90 22.23 -19.96
CA PRO A 852 52.65 21.60 -21.27
C PRO A 852 53.80 20.73 -21.75
N VAL A 853 53.47 19.53 -22.24
CA VAL A 853 54.43 18.63 -22.91
C VAL A 853 54.78 19.14 -24.31
N ALA A 854 55.76 18.51 -24.96
CA ALA A 854 56.23 18.94 -26.27
C ALA A 854 55.10 18.93 -27.32
N VAL A 855 55.07 19.96 -28.17
CA VAL A 855 54.14 20.06 -29.31
C VAL A 855 54.31 18.84 -30.23
N ALA A 856 53.20 18.32 -30.75
CA ALA A 856 53.12 17.12 -31.57
C ALA A 856 53.40 15.79 -30.84
N THR A 857 53.42 15.78 -29.50
CA THR A 857 53.35 14.54 -28.72
C THR A 857 52.00 13.86 -28.97
N ALA A 858 52.00 12.56 -29.27
CA ALA A 858 50.77 11.82 -29.48
C ALA A 858 49.93 11.79 -28.20
N CYS A 859 48.64 12.05 -28.33
CA CYS A 859 47.64 11.98 -27.27
C CYS A 859 46.32 11.46 -27.87
N ASP A 860 45.27 11.37 -27.08
CA ASP A 860 43.92 11.01 -27.51
C ASP A 860 42.97 12.05 -26.90
N ASP A 861 42.24 12.79 -27.74
CA ASP A 861 41.28 13.81 -27.28
C ASP A 861 39.91 13.21 -26.89
N GLN A 862 39.81 11.87 -26.94
CA GLN A 862 38.65 11.04 -26.65
C GLN A 862 37.45 11.32 -27.54
N SER A 863 37.60 12.11 -28.60
CA SER A 863 36.57 12.35 -29.59
C SER A 863 36.71 11.36 -30.75
N ALA A 864 35.69 10.53 -30.96
CA ALA A 864 35.61 9.67 -32.14
C ALA A 864 35.42 10.47 -33.46
N CYS A 865 35.31 11.80 -33.37
CA CYS A 865 35.14 12.73 -34.49
C CYS A 865 36.43 13.39 -34.95
N THR A 866 37.55 13.01 -34.37
CA THR A 866 38.88 13.55 -34.63
C THR A 866 39.83 12.40 -34.97
N SER A 867 40.90 12.71 -35.69
CA SER A 867 41.95 11.75 -36.03
C SER A 867 43.31 12.45 -36.06
N GLY A 868 44.37 11.70 -35.70
CA GLY A 868 45.72 12.26 -35.67
C GLY A 868 45.96 13.20 -34.49
N ASP A 869 45.40 12.86 -33.34
CA ASP A 869 45.43 13.68 -32.14
C ASP A 869 46.84 13.89 -31.62
N HIS A 870 47.13 15.14 -31.27
CA HIS A 870 48.45 15.54 -30.78
C HIS A 870 48.36 16.73 -29.84
N CYS A 871 49.35 16.87 -28.97
CA CYS A 871 49.42 17.96 -28.03
C CYS A 871 49.78 19.27 -28.74
N GLU A 872 48.95 20.30 -28.56
CA GLU A 872 49.21 21.68 -28.95
C GLU A 872 48.84 22.60 -27.78
N ALA A 873 49.82 23.40 -27.32
CA ALA A 873 49.64 24.36 -26.23
C ALA A 873 49.04 23.78 -24.91
N GLY A 874 49.29 22.51 -24.60
CA GLY A 874 48.80 21.85 -23.38
C GLY A 874 47.43 21.17 -23.53
N ALA A 875 46.79 21.25 -24.71
CA ALA A 875 45.57 20.53 -25.01
C ALA A 875 45.85 19.41 -26.02
N CYS A 876 45.11 18.31 -25.92
CA CYS A 876 45.08 17.30 -26.98
C CYS A 876 44.11 17.76 -28.08
N VAL A 877 44.59 17.89 -29.31
CA VAL A 877 43.80 18.35 -30.46
C VAL A 877 43.92 17.37 -31.62
N GLY A 878 42.80 17.00 -32.23
CA GLY A 878 42.75 16.18 -33.44
C GLY A 878 42.20 16.90 -34.67
N ALA A 879 42.45 16.33 -35.85
CA ALA A 879 41.86 16.82 -37.10
C ALA A 879 40.47 16.22 -37.29
N PRO A 880 39.43 17.04 -37.56
CA PRO A 880 38.05 16.54 -37.68
C PRO A 880 37.90 15.57 -38.84
N ILE A 881 37.18 14.46 -38.60
CA ILE A 881 36.83 13.49 -39.63
C ILE A 881 35.61 13.96 -40.43
N THR A 882 35.52 13.56 -41.69
CA THR A 882 34.34 13.84 -42.53
C THR A 882 33.39 12.65 -42.48
N CYS A 883 32.23 12.84 -41.88
CA CYS A 883 31.11 11.90 -41.93
C CYS A 883 30.26 12.27 -43.13
N ASN A 884 30.30 11.46 -44.19
CA ASN A 884 29.43 11.62 -45.34
C ASN A 884 29.04 10.22 -45.83
N ASP A 885 27.79 9.83 -45.64
CA ASP A 885 27.26 8.53 -46.04
C ASP A 885 26.74 8.49 -47.49
N GLN A 886 26.82 9.63 -48.19
CA GLN A 886 26.36 9.86 -49.57
C GLN A 886 24.87 9.62 -49.79
N ASN A 887 24.07 9.56 -48.72
CA ASN A 887 22.64 9.40 -48.81
C ASN A 887 21.95 10.78 -48.65
N PRO A 888 21.30 11.32 -49.70
CA PRO A 888 20.59 12.61 -49.60
C PRO A 888 19.41 12.57 -48.62
N CYS A 889 18.94 11.38 -48.24
CA CYS A 889 17.88 11.17 -47.26
C CYS A 889 18.36 11.05 -45.82
N THR A 890 19.63 11.32 -45.56
CA THR A 890 20.19 11.45 -44.21
C THR A 890 20.91 12.79 -44.06
N ILE A 891 20.97 13.28 -42.82
CA ILE A 891 21.84 14.38 -42.42
C ILE A 891 23.01 13.74 -41.70
N ASP A 892 24.20 13.86 -42.29
CA ASP A 892 25.44 13.40 -41.71
C ASP A 892 25.90 14.31 -40.58
N GLY A 893 26.19 13.72 -39.43
CA GLY A 893 26.76 14.38 -38.27
C GLY A 893 27.93 13.58 -37.71
N CYS A 894 28.67 14.17 -36.79
CA CYS A 894 29.62 13.43 -35.97
C CYS A 894 29.39 13.79 -34.50
N GLU A 895 29.14 12.76 -33.69
CA GLU A 895 28.93 12.88 -32.25
C GLU A 895 30.23 12.46 -31.53
N PRO A 896 30.87 13.33 -30.73
CA PRO A 896 32.17 13.06 -30.10
C PRO A 896 32.28 11.71 -29.37
N ALA A 897 31.19 11.23 -28.74
CA ALA A 897 31.20 9.98 -27.99
C ALA A 897 31.02 8.71 -28.86
N THR A 898 30.39 8.81 -30.03
CA THR A 898 29.94 7.65 -30.83
C THR A 898 30.40 7.66 -32.29
N GLY A 899 31.00 8.76 -32.76
CA GLY A 899 31.52 8.92 -34.12
C GLY A 899 30.47 9.38 -35.12
N CYS A 900 30.63 8.98 -36.39
CA CYS A 900 29.72 9.39 -37.46
C CYS A 900 28.28 8.91 -37.21
N THR A 901 27.33 9.83 -37.35
CA THR A 901 25.90 9.59 -37.24
C THR A 901 25.19 10.03 -38.52
N ALA A 902 24.09 9.36 -38.86
CA ALA A 902 23.24 9.68 -40.01
C ALA A 902 21.78 9.70 -39.54
N THR A 903 21.12 10.86 -39.66
CA THR A 903 19.74 11.05 -39.17
C THR A 903 18.75 11.22 -40.32
N PRO A 904 17.58 10.56 -40.32
CA PRO A 904 16.64 10.64 -41.44
C PRO A 904 16.17 12.07 -41.78
N ASN A 905 16.25 12.43 -43.05
CA ASN A 905 15.93 13.76 -43.58
C ASN A 905 14.60 13.76 -44.34
N ALA A 906 13.48 13.68 -43.61
CA ALA A 906 12.15 13.48 -44.21
C ALA A 906 11.72 14.64 -45.14
N GLY A 907 11.16 14.30 -46.31
CA GLY A 907 10.52 15.26 -47.22
C GLY A 907 11.45 16.01 -48.18
N GLU A 908 12.77 15.92 -48.01
CA GLU A 908 13.73 16.45 -48.97
C GLU A 908 13.66 15.72 -50.30
N SER A 909 14.00 16.44 -51.37
CA SER A 909 14.05 15.87 -52.71
C SER A 909 15.21 14.91 -52.84
N CYS A 910 14.97 13.75 -53.42
CA CYS A 910 15.98 12.75 -53.74
C CYS A 910 15.68 12.15 -55.12
N ASP A 911 16.44 11.14 -55.52
CA ASP A 911 16.22 10.35 -56.74
C ASP A 911 16.33 8.88 -56.32
N ASP A 912 15.24 8.11 -56.44
CA ASP A 912 15.26 6.68 -56.11
C ASP A 912 15.82 5.82 -57.26
N HIS A 913 16.18 6.49 -58.37
CA HIS A 913 16.65 5.94 -59.64
C HIS A 913 15.66 4.97 -60.30
N ASP A 914 14.41 4.92 -59.85
CA ASP A 914 13.35 4.22 -60.53
C ASP A 914 12.73 5.15 -61.57
N VAL A 915 12.97 4.83 -62.84
CA VAL A 915 12.39 5.62 -63.95
C VAL A 915 10.86 5.55 -64.00
N CYS A 916 10.24 4.64 -63.25
CA CYS A 916 8.81 4.44 -63.16
C CYS A 916 8.16 5.12 -61.94
N THR A 917 8.92 5.95 -61.23
CA THR A 917 8.41 6.84 -60.19
C THR A 917 8.66 8.30 -60.58
N VAL A 918 7.89 9.20 -59.97
CA VAL A 918 8.05 10.65 -60.09
C VAL A 918 7.97 11.29 -58.70
N SER A 919 8.52 12.50 -58.58
CA SER A 919 8.43 13.31 -57.36
C SER A 919 9.09 12.67 -56.12
N ASP A 920 10.28 12.07 -56.28
CA ASP A 920 10.91 11.30 -55.22
C ASP A 920 11.30 12.13 -54.00
N ARG A 921 11.00 11.57 -52.83
CA ARG A 921 11.18 12.19 -51.52
C ARG A 921 11.64 11.18 -50.48
N CYS A 922 12.27 11.70 -49.45
CA CYS A 922 12.74 10.89 -48.34
C CYS A 922 11.60 10.49 -47.39
N ASP A 923 11.42 9.20 -47.12
CA ASP A 923 10.26 8.57 -46.46
C ASP A 923 10.23 8.65 -44.92
N GLY A 924 11.06 9.50 -44.32
CA GLY A 924 11.18 9.63 -42.86
C GLY A 924 11.90 8.46 -42.18
N THR A 925 12.24 7.39 -42.91
CA THR A 925 13.09 6.28 -42.43
C THR A 925 14.50 6.33 -43.03
N GLY A 926 14.79 7.34 -43.86
CA GLY A 926 16.08 7.54 -44.51
C GLY A 926 16.19 6.91 -45.89
N ARG A 927 15.06 6.50 -46.50
CA ARG A 927 15.01 5.99 -47.88
C ARG A 927 14.43 7.03 -48.83
N CYS A 928 14.94 7.07 -50.06
CA CYS A 928 14.30 7.79 -51.15
C CYS A 928 13.18 6.94 -51.75
N VAL A 929 11.99 7.50 -51.88
CA VAL A 929 10.82 6.84 -52.49
C VAL A 929 10.10 7.81 -53.41
N GLY A 930 9.70 7.35 -54.59
CA GLY A 930 8.87 8.12 -55.53
C GLY A 930 7.42 7.64 -55.63
N GLU A 931 6.58 8.51 -56.20
CA GLU A 931 5.19 8.19 -56.54
C GLU A 931 5.16 7.44 -57.88
N VAL A 932 4.56 6.25 -57.91
CA VAL A 932 4.53 5.40 -59.12
C VAL A 932 3.77 6.10 -60.25
N ILE A 933 4.34 6.08 -61.46
CA ILE A 933 3.68 6.55 -62.68
C ILE A 933 2.47 5.66 -62.96
N ASP A 934 1.28 6.27 -62.98
CA ASP A 934 0.05 5.59 -63.41
C ASP A 934 0.05 5.46 -64.94
N CYS A 935 0.08 4.22 -65.41
CA CYS A 935 0.12 3.88 -66.83
C CYS A 935 -1.19 3.28 -67.34
N ASP A 936 -2.29 3.37 -66.59
CA ASP A 936 -3.59 2.90 -67.08
C ASP A 936 -4.08 3.76 -68.27
N ASP A 937 -4.38 3.15 -69.42
CA ASP A 937 -4.98 3.86 -70.57
C ASP A 937 -6.51 3.78 -70.65
N ASP A 938 -7.16 3.30 -69.58
CA ASP A 938 -8.60 3.05 -69.48
C ASP A 938 -9.12 2.06 -70.55
N ASN A 939 -8.24 1.30 -71.21
CA ASN A 939 -8.61 0.32 -72.21
C ASN A 939 -8.44 -1.10 -71.64
N PRO A 940 -9.53 -1.85 -71.40
CA PRO A 940 -9.45 -3.18 -70.78
C PRO A 940 -8.82 -4.25 -71.69
N CYS A 941 -8.49 -3.93 -72.95
CA CYS A 941 -7.81 -4.83 -73.89
C CYS A 941 -6.29 -4.62 -73.94
N THR A 942 -5.72 -3.76 -73.08
CA THR A 942 -4.28 -3.48 -72.99
C THR A 942 -3.72 -3.91 -71.64
N GLU A 943 -2.46 -4.34 -71.63
CA GLU A 943 -1.68 -4.57 -70.42
C GLU A 943 -0.70 -3.40 -70.26
N ASP A 944 -0.95 -2.64 -69.19
CA ASP A 944 -0.31 -1.37 -68.94
C ASP A 944 0.88 -1.54 -68.02
N HIS A 945 2.03 -1.10 -68.50
CA HIS A 945 3.28 -1.18 -67.76
C HIS A 945 4.13 0.05 -68.04
N CYS A 946 4.81 0.51 -67.01
CA CYS A 946 5.88 1.48 -67.20
C CYS A 946 7.10 0.78 -67.80
N GLY A 947 7.54 1.22 -68.97
CA GLY A 947 8.73 0.71 -69.63
C GLY A 947 10.02 1.15 -68.94
N SER A 948 11.13 0.46 -69.23
CA SER A 948 12.47 0.73 -68.69
C SER A 948 13.06 2.12 -68.99
N ASN A 949 12.30 2.98 -69.68
CA ASN A 949 12.64 4.37 -70.00
C ASN A 949 11.68 5.38 -69.35
N GLY A 950 10.83 4.95 -68.40
CA GLY A 950 9.85 5.81 -67.74
C GLY A 950 8.66 6.20 -68.64
N VAL A 951 8.45 5.46 -69.72
CA VAL A 951 7.34 5.70 -70.67
C VAL A 951 6.32 4.61 -70.50
N CYS A 952 5.05 4.99 -70.29
CA CYS A 952 3.95 4.05 -70.28
C CYS A 952 3.81 3.35 -71.63
N THR A 953 3.72 2.03 -71.56
CA THR A 953 3.51 1.16 -72.70
C THR A 953 2.26 0.33 -72.46
N HIS A 954 1.36 0.37 -73.44
CA HIS A 954 0.06 -0.29 -73.41
C HIS A 954 0.11 -1.39 -74.49
N ALA A 955 0.50 -2.60 -74.09
CA ALA A 955 0.61 -3.71 -75.03
C ALA A 955 -0.76 -4.37 -75.19
N ALA A 956 -1.16 -4.70 -76.42
CA ALA A 956 -2.40 -5.44 -76.62
C ALA A 956 -2.36 -6.78 -75.86
N ALA A 957 -3.39 -7.06 -75.08
CA ALA A 957 -3.52 -8.31 -74.34
C ALA A 957 -3.48 -9.52 -75.30
N GLU A 958 -2.93 -10.66 -74.86
CA GLU A 958 -2.71 -11.82 -75.71
C GLU A 958 -4.00 -12.29 -76.44
N ALA A 959 -3.84 -12.68 -77.71
CA ALA A 959 -4.95 -13.08 -78.56
C ALA A 959 -5.74 -14.27 -77.96
N GLY A 960 -6.97 -13.99 -77.51
CA GLY A 960 -7.86 -14.95 -76.86
C GLY A 960 -8.32 -14.56 -75.45
N LEU A 961 -7.75 -13.51 -74.86
CA LEU A 961 -8.35 -12.86 -73.68
C LEU A 961 -9.65 -12.15 -74.08
N ALA A 962 -10.71 -12.39 -73.31
CA ALA A 962 -11.95 -11.66 -73.45
C ALA A 962 -11.76 -10.26 -72.85
N CYS A 963 -11.94 -9.23 -73.66
CA CYS A 963 -12.05 -7.85 -73.21
C CYS A 963 -13.37 -7.28 -73.75
N ASP A 964 -14.05 -6.49 -72.91
CA ASP A 964 -15.37 -5.94 -73.16
C ASP A 964 -15.24 -4.64 -73.98
N ASP A 965 -15.93 -4.56 -75.11
CA ASP A 965 -15.93 -3.36 -75.96
C ASP A 965 -16.97 -2.31 -75.53
N GLY A 966 -17.71 -2.58 -74.45
CA GLY A 966 -18.65 -1.64 -73.84
C GLY A 966 -19.96 -1.49 -74.60
N ASP A 967 -20.23 -2.33 -75.62
CA ASP A 967 -21.52 -2.39 -76.32
C ASP A 967 -22.45 -3.45 -75.67
N ALA A 968 -23.63 -2.99 -75.21
CA ALA A 968 -24.60 -3.79 -74.45
C ALA A 968 -25.52 -4.69 -75.29
#